data_AF-D3HN23-F1
#
_entry.id   AF-D3HN23-F1
#
_cell.length_a   1.000
_cell.length_b   1.000
_cell.length_c   1.000
_cell.angle_alpha   90.00
_cell.angle_beta   90.00
_cell.angle_gamma   90.00
#
_symmetry.space_group_name_H-M   'P 1'
#
loop_
_entity.id
_entity.type
_entity.pdbx_description
1 polymer ?
#
loop_
_entity_poly.entity_id
_entity_poly.type
_entity_poly.pdbx_seq_one_letter_code
_entity_poly.pdbx_strand_id
1 'polypeptide(L)'
;MTTLKQQQAQKEYFEKITARAIQQALQKNPSSLLFDPQGRVLIDVTLTEQERGLFIQGFGKTRAPSPITTVSLDVTQIKELNEEYERRYGLDKLNKEQLDKLSTVRGSIIPLQQEFHFHLALAARIYTNVDNRRFPKEQMEIAHQAAMKRIQPLFEQAFADALEKAREKGALNDVKLIQELDHARKKISAEAHSILMEEVLKETGQRLSKEDLKKIEKKHIAEKTTASPNDLLYIDQSLEQAIWISGSENTAHERLRHLSEVYALADRQIVTLALREEKQGRARLQIRVPSLDVKKNLSMDSAIDDVSVKLLALAEKYSIHTISANPLGRKAFTYNLHTAINHTLDDLFKDNKQSWGAQAILNGAHLYNKVQLASKEPKPFCFVQNISVNGFGDSLGYGWNIGWNKLRNEATLMAEMAMLQNLVGPKDNLPEIQKVFEYYEQFLINCKSRGENYFSRSKEGQLAIAHIKAIKAAWTQQDARVYEQDATPVEKAQEALKTIMANNLHHKHEYAKLVQSLSMFIEEASIAGCKSGNERAQAINGRVAILDHEASKTDSIIFKAIDALAKARPGDVKKYASDLKRNLDDKYDHHLQTGLSLISDVDQGASAKVNAKAPWYKFWTRLNPNYAEESSLKHLSQEKSGNMQAHKGLTDAMAAASGHPKSFSAYLGFGKLGMALSIITLPISALVLSGIYLFSYKPYKEKLIANAEPRIKECEKIYAERIEQNSQRVVASYEKANLHLNELIVEKGMGFSVEEQPIMDQEVEYPHTQLKFFAALHEPLSVKAEDIHHHMSQFKGVLAQIKTRQQKEGSVDIDYERSSPNVKN
;
A
#
# COMPACT_ATOMS: atom_id res chain seq x y z
N MET A 1 -4.70 -12.92 22.74
CA MET A 1 -4.22 -11.76 23.51
C MET A 1 -2.79 -11.44 23.10
N THR A 2 -2.55 -10.27 22.49
CA THR A 2 -1.26 -9.61 22.68
C THR A 2 -1.17 -9.42 24.18
N THR A 3 -0.32 -10.19 24.86
CA THR A 3 -0.16 -10.08 26.31
C THR A 3 0.11 -8.62 26.66
N LEU A 4 -0.29 -8.16 27.85
CA LEU A 4 0.04 -6.80 28.31
C LEU A 4 1.53 -6.48 28.10
N LYS A 5 2.39 -7.50 28.25
CA LYS A 5 3.82 -7.45 27.94
C LYS A 5 4.13 -7.17 26.46
N GLN A 6 3.43 -7.80 25.52
CA GLN A 6 3.59 -7.52 24.09
C GLN A 6 3.16 -6.10 23.74
N GLN A 7 2.03 -5.63 24.28
CA GLN A 7 1.59 -4.24 24.04
C GLN A 7 2.59 -3.24 24.63
N GLN A 8 3.13 -3.52 25.82
CA GLN A 8 4.17 -2.69 26.42
C GLN A 8 5.45 -2.65 25.56
N ALA A 9 5.89 -3.80 25.05
CA ALA A 9 7.06 -3.86 24.17
C ALA A 9 6.82 -3.14 22.83
N GLN A 10 5.61 -3.21 22.27
CA GLN A 10 5.22 -2.42 21.08
C GLN A 10 5.29 -0.92 21.36
N LYS A 11 4.79 -0.48 22.53
CA LYS A 11 4.84 0.92 22.97
C LYS A 11 6.28 1.40 23.12
N GLU A 12 7.10 0.67 23.87
CA GLU A 12 8.52 1.02 24.06
C GLU A 12 9.28 1.07 22.73
N TYR A 13 8.99 0.13 21.82
CA TYR A 13 9.54 0.16 20.47
C TYR A 13 9.13 1.43 19.71
N PHE A 14 7.85 1.81 19.69
CA PHE A 14 7.41 3.02 18.98
C PHE A 14 7.99 4.30 19.59
N GLU A 15 8.07 4.38 20.92
CA GLU A 15 8.66 5.52 21.62
C GLU A 15 10.15 5.69 21.27
N LYS A 16 10.93 4.60 21.29
CA LYS A 16 12.36 4.64 20.92
C LYS A 16 12.57 5.05 19.46
N ILE A 17 11.80 4.47 18.54
CA ILE A 17 11.91 4.80 17.11
C ILE A 17 11.51 6.27 16.86
N THR A 18 10.46 6.75 17.53
CA THR A 18 10.04 8.16 17.45
C THR A 18 11.12 9.09 18.00
N ALA A 19 11.69 8.79 19.16
CA ALA A 19 12.74 9.60 19.76
C ALA A 19 13.99 9.70 18.85
N ARG A 20 14.38 8.60 18.20
CA ARG A 20 15.48 8.61 17.23
C ARG A 20 15.14 9.39 15.97
N ALA A 21 13.91 9.31 15.48
CA ALA A 21 13.47 10.11 14.33
C ALA A 21 13.54 11.61 14.66
N ILE A 22 13.09 12.02 15.85
CA ILE A 22 13.20 13.40 16.35
C ILE A 22 14.66 13.83 16.42
N GLN A 23 15.52 13.00 17.03
CA GLN A 23 16.96 13.30 17.15
C GLN A 23 17.61 13.48 15.77
N GLN A 24 17.33 12.58 14.81
CA GLN A 24 17.85 12.68 13.45
C GLN A 24 17.33 13.92 12.71
N ALA A 25 16.07 14.31 12.94
CA ALA A 25 15.50 15.53 12.36
C ALA A 25 16.17 16.78 12.91
N LEU A 26 16.41 16.85 14.23
CA LEU A 26 17.06 17.98 14.90
C LEU A 26 18.56 18.08 14.63
N GLN A 27 19.23 16.98 14.35
CA GLN A 27 20.64 16.97 13.94
C GLN A 27 20.85 17.51 12.52
N LYS A 28 19.81 17.49 11.68
CA LYS A 28 19.83 18.11 10.36
C LYS A 28 19.53 19.59 10.51
N ASN A 29 20.05 20.40 9.59
CA ASN A 29 19.62 21.79 9.49
C ASN A 29 18.10 21.79 9.17
N PRO A 30 17.23 22.46 9.96
CA PRO A 30 15.78 22.47 9.71
C PRO A 30 15.42 22.86 8.28
N SER A 31 16.15 23.81 7.67
CA SER A 31 15.95 24.25 6.29
C SER A 31 16.20 23.15 5.23
N SER A 32 16.95 22.10 5.59
CA SER A 32 17.25 20.96 4.71
C SER A 32 16.21 19.84 4.78
N LEU A 33 15.29 19.89 5.74
CA LEU A 33 14.20 18.92 5.85
C LEU A 33 13.17 19.12 4.73
N LEU A 34 12.52 18.03 4.35
CA LEU A 34 11.48 18.03 3.32
C LEU A 34 10.13 17.97 4.00
N PHE A 35 9.57 19.14 4.29
CA PHE A 35 8.29 19.27 4.99
C PHE A 35 7.13 18.99 4.05
N ASP A 36 6.18 18.22 4.52
CA ASP A 36 4.88 18.00 3.89
C ASP A 36 3.89 19.13 4.24
N PRO A 37 2.91 19.47 3.38
CA PRO A 37 1.87 20.46 3.68
C PRO A 37 1.05 20.18 4.95
N GLN A 38 1.06 18.96 5.47
CA GLN A 38 0.44 18.61 6.75
C GLN A 38 1.29 18.94 7.98
N GLY A 39 2.50 19.48 7.82
CA GLY A 39 3.44 19.69 8.93
C GLY A 39 4.11 18.39 9.36
N ARG A 40 4.56 17.59 8.38
CA ARG A 40 5.19 16.29 8.61
C ARG A 40 6.53 16.18 7.90
N VAL A 41 7.40 15.34 8.41
CA VAL A 41 8.66 14.96 7.74
C VAL A 41 8.83 13.45 7.77
N LEU A 42 9.33 12.87 6.68
CA LEU A 42 9.70 11.46 6.61
C LEU A 42 11.15 11.27 7.06
N ILE A 43 11.36 10.39 8.03
CA ILE A 43 12.69 10.06 8.59
C ILE A 43 12.86 8.54 8.61
N ASP A 44 13.89 8.04 7.92
CA ASP A 44 14.23 6.62 7.94
C ASP A 44 15.12 6.28 9.13
N VAL A 45 14.65 5.38 9.99
CA VAL A 45 15.37 4.94 11.19
C VAL A 45 15.86 3.51 11.02
N THR A 46 17.18 3.34 10.95
CA THR A 46 17.82 2.01 10.95
C THR A 46 17.76 1.39 12.35
N LEU A 47 17.25 0.17 12.44
CA LEU A 47 17.06 -0.54 13.70
C LEU A 47 18.37 -1.05 14.30
N THR A 48 18.55 -0.80 15.60
CA THR A 48 19.57 -1.37 16.48
C THR A 48 19.15 -2.76 16.99
N GLU A 49 20.10 -3.53 17.53
CA GLU A 49 19.81 -4.83 18.13
C GLU A 49 18.80 -4.76 19.30
N GLN A 50 18.85 -3.69 20.10
CA GLN A 50 17.88 -3.48 21.18
C GLN A 50 16.46 -3.32 20.64
N GLU A 51 16.27 -2.50 19.60
CA GLU A 51 14.96 -2.27 18.98
C GLU A 51 14.45 -3.52 18.26
N ARG A 52 15.34 -4.31 17.65
CA ARG A 52 15.00 -5.63 17.11
C ARG A 52 14.51 -6.57 18.22
N GLY A 53 15.16 -6.55 19.39
CA GLY A 53 14.74 -7.29 20.56
C GLY A 53 13.34 -6.90 21.04
N LEU A 54 13.05 -5.60 21.15
CA LEU A 54 11.72 -5.09 21.50
C LEU A 54 10.67 -5.45 20.47
N PHE A 55 11.01 -5.38 19.18
CA PHE A 55 10.11 -5.82 18.11
C PHE A 55 9.73 -7.29 18.28
N ILE A 56 10.71 -8.19 18.47
CA ILE A 56 10.43 -9.62 18.66
C ILE A 56 9.55 -9.86 19.89
N GLN A 57 9.76 -9.11 20.97
CA GLN A 57 8.93 -9.18 22.17
C GLN A 57 7.50 -8.69 21.91
N GLY A 58 7.33 -7.60 21.17
CA GLY A 58 6.02 -6.99 20.90
C GLY A 58 5.21 -7.67 19.80
N PHE A 59 5.87 -8.24 18.80
CA PHE A 59 5.26 -8.75 17.57
C PHE A 59 5.40 -10.27 17.38
N GLY A 60 6.17 -10.94 18.23
CA GLY A 60 6.41 -12.38 18.19
C GLY A 60 7.63 -12.79 17.37
N LYS A 61 8.08 -14.04 17.58
CA LYS A 61 9.31 -14.60 16.99
C LYS A 61 9.16 -15.07 15.53
N THR A 62 7.93 -15.22 15.06
CA THR A 62 7.60 -15.67 13.69
C THR A 62 7.84 -14.59 12.64
N ARG A 63 8.25 -13.39 13.06
CA ARG A 63 8.38 -12.22 12.20
C ARG A 63 9.72 -11.54 12.44
N ALA A 64 10.30 -11.05 11.36
CA ALA A 64 11.45 -10.17 11.39
C ALA A 64 10.99 -8.73 11.15
N PRO A 65 11.53 -7.74 11.88
CA PRO A 65 11.31 -6.34 11.54
C PRO A 65 12.01 -6.02 10.23
N SER A 66 11.48 -5.05 9.50
CA SER A 66 12.23 -4.43 8.41
C SER A 66 13.54 -3.82 8.95
N PRO A 67 14.64 -3.75 8.17
CA PRO A 67 15.87 -3.11 8.63
C PRO A 67 15.72 -1.61 8.94
N ILE A 68 14.74 -0.97 8.29
CA ILE A 68 14.47 0.46 8.36
C ILE A 68 12.99 0.64 8.67
N THR A 69 12.68 1.44 9.68
CA THR A 69 11.33 1.97 9.89
C THR A 69 11.28 3.41 9.38
N THR A 70 10.43 3.66 8.39
CA THR A 70 10.15 5.02 7.92
C THR A 70 9.17 5.66 8.89
N VAL A 71 9.56 6.78 9.49
CA VAL A 71 8.74 7.53 10.46
C VAL A 71 8.18 8.76 9.77
N SER A 72 6.86 8.84 9.68
CA SER A 72 6.16 10.08 9.34
C SER A 72 5.95 10.85 10.63
N LEU A 73 6.87 11.78 10.90
CA LEU A 73 6.95 12.57 12.12
C LEU A 73 6.12 13.85 11.99
N ASP A 74 5.19 14.06 12.90
CA ASP A 74 4.46 15.33 13.04
C ASP A 74 5.36 16.36 13.73
N VAL A 75 5.70 17.43 13.02
CA VAL A 75 6.65 18.43 13.53
C VAL A 75 5.99 19.52 14.37
N THR A 76 4.66 19.53 14.45
CA THR A 76 3.91 20.64 15.07
C THR A 76 4.05 20.73 16.58
N GLN A 77 4.64 19.72 17.22
CA GLN A 77 4.98 19.72 18.65
C GLN A 77 6.46 19.98 18.92
N ILE A 78 7.27 20.17 17.88
CA ILE A 78 8.73 20.37 17.98
C ILE A 78 9.00 21.80 17.56
N LYS A 79 9.20 22.70 18.53
CA LYS A 79 9.22 24.15 18.33
C LYS A 79 10.07 24.59 17.14
N GLU A 80 11.33 24.18 17.10
CA GLU A 80 12.31 24.58 16.07
C GLU A 80 11.90 24.11 14.67
N LEU A 81 11.27 22.94 14.57
CA LEU A 81 10.81 22.39 13.30
C LEU A 81 9.46 22.99 12.87
N ASN A 82 8.58 23.30 13.82
CA ASN A 82 7.28 23.92 13.56
C ASN A 82 7.45 25.34 13.02
N GLU A 83 8.33 26.14 13.62
CA GLU A 83 8.62 27.52 13.17
C GLU A 83 9.11 27.54 11.71
N GLU A 84 10.01 26.63 11.34
CA GLU A 84 10.50 26.53 9.96
C GLU A 84 9.42 26.02 9.00
N TYR A 85 8.61 25.05 9.42
CA TYR A 85 7.45 24.57 8.66
C TYR A 85 6.46 25.71 8.37
N GLU A 86 6.05 26.45 9.41
CA GLU A 86 5.10 27.56 9.28
C GLU A 86 5.61 28.63 8.33
N ARG A 87 6.89 28.98 8.42
CA ARG A 87 7.55 29.95 7.53
C ARG A 87 7.56 29.50 6.08
N ARG A 88 7.90 28.23 5.79
CA ARG A 88 8.00 27.70 4.41
C ARG A 88 6.65 27.59 3.72
N TYR A 89 5.61 27.26 4.48
CA TYR A 89 4.24 27.14 3.96
C TYR A 89 3.41 28.43 4.10
N GLY A 90 4.01 29.52 4.58
CA GLY A 90 3.36 30.83 4.70
C GLY A 90 2.21 30.85 5.72
N LEU A 91 2.27 29.96 6.72
CA LEU A 91 1.28 29.87 7.79
C LEU A 91 1.46 30.99 8.81
N ASP A 92 2.68 31.48 8.98
CA ASP A 92 3.03 32.67 9.76
C ASP A 92 2.29 33.95 9.31
N LYS A 93 1.79 33.96 8.07
CA LYS A 93 1.01 35.05 7.48
C LYS A 93 -0.50 34.91 7.64
N LEU A 94 -0.97 33.82 8.24
CA LEU A 94 -2.39 33.60 8.52
C LEU A 94 -2.77 34.23 9.85
N ASN A 95 -4.01 34.72 9.93
CA ASN A 95 -4.55 35.14 11.22
C ASN A 95 -4.95 33.91 12.07
N LYS A 96 -5.23 34.13 13.35
CA LYS A 96 -5.58 33.05 14.28
C LYS A 96 -6.79 32.23 13.82
N GLU A 97 -7.85 32.88 13.33
CA GLU A 97 -9.06 32.17 12.87
C GLU A 97 -8.77 31.24 11.68
N GLN A 98 -7.93 31.68 10.75
CA GLN A 98 -7.51 30.89 9.60
C GLN A 98 -6.60 29.72 10.00
N LEU A 99 -5.70 29.94 10.96
CA LEU A 99 -4.84 28.88 11.52
C LEU A 99 -5.67 27.83 12.27
N ASP A 100 -6.60 28.28 13.12
CA ASP A 100 -7.50 27.40 13.86
C ASP A 100 -8.33 26.56 12.88
N LYS A 101 -8.91 27.19 11.85
CA LYS A 101 -9.62 26.50 10.75
C LYS A 101 -8.74 25.42 10.09
N LEU A 102 -7.53 25.79 9.66
CA LEU A 102 -6.61 24.86 8.99
C LEU A 102 -6.19 23.69 9.90
N SER A 103 -5.98 23.96 11.20
CA SER A 103 -5.61 22.95 12.18
C SER A 103 -6.66 21.84 12.30
N THR A 104 -7.96 22.18 12.18
CA THR A 104 -9.06 21.22 12.28
C THR A 104 -9.14 20.27 11.09
N VAL A 105 -8.59 20.65 9.93
CA VAL A 105 -8.61 19.86 8.68
C VAL A 105 -7.24 19.33 8.29
N ARG A 106 -6.20 19.53 9.12
CA ARG A 106 -4.81 19.16 8.81
C ARG A 106 -4.68 17.69 8.39
N GLY A 107 -5.41 16.80 9.05
CA GLY A 107 -5.47 15.37 8.74
C GLY A 107 -6.13 15.03 7.40
N SER A 108 -6.67 15.99 6.66
CA SER A 108 -7.25 15.81 5.30
C SER A 108 -6.55 16.63 4.22
N ILE A 109 -5.65 17.55 4.58
CA ILE A 109 -4.77 18.22 3.63
C ILE A 109 -4.00 17.14 2.87
N ILE A 110 -3.95 17.26 1.54
CA ILE A 110 -3.24 16.29 0.70
C ILE A 110 -1.74 16.36 1.00
N PRO A 111 -1.11 15.24 1.40
CA PRO A 111 0.29 15.23 1.78
C PRO A 111 1.18 15.10 0.54
N LEU A 112 1.28 16.19 -0.24
CA LEU A 112 1.97 16.18 -1.53
C LEU A 112 3.42 15.70 -1.41
N GLN A 113 4.16 16.10 -0.38
CA GLN A 113 5.56 15.70 -0.23
C GLN A 113 5.66 14.19 0.01
N GLN A 114 4.85 13.67 0.92
CA GLN A 114 4.84 12.25 1.29
C GLN A 114 4.33 11.37 0.15
N GLU A 115 3.26 11.77 -0.52
CA GLU A 115 2.69 11.04 -1.66
C GLU A 115 3.72 10.95 -2.80
N PHE A 116 4.39 12.06 -3.13
CA PHE A 116 5.43 12.06 -4.16
C PHE A 116 6.71 11.34 -3.75
N HIS A 117 7.06 11.35 -2.46
CA HIS A 117 8.16 10.55 -1.94
C HIS A 117 7.96 9.07 -2.30
N PHE A 118 6.80 8.50 -1.96
CA PHE A 118 6.50 7.10 -2.28
C PHE A 118 6.31 6.89 -3.79
N HIS A 119 5.70 7.83 -4.52
CA HIS A 119 5.54 7.73 -5.98
C HIS A 119 6.87 7.59 -6.71
N LEU A 120 7.82 8.46 -6.37
CA LEU A 120 9.14 8.45 -7.01
C LEU A 120 10.02 7.32 -6.48
N ALA A 121 9.84 6.89 -5.23
CA ALA A 121 10.49 5.68 -4.70
C ALA A 121 10.05 4.43 -5.48
N LEU A 122 8.75 4.30 -5.77
CA LEU A 122 8.23 3.25 -6.63
C LEU A 122 8.84 3.32 -8.02
N ALA A 123 8.86 4.51 -8.64
CA ALA A 123 9.49 4.70 -9.94
C ALA A 123 10.95 4.23 -9.91
N ALA A 124 11.74 4.67 -8.93
CA ALA A 124 13.14 4.29 -8.76
C ALA A 124 13.33 2.77 -8.60
N ARG A 125 12.49 2.11 -7.78
CA ARG A 125 12.50 0.65 -7.63
C ARG A 125 12.15 -0.09 -8.92
N ILE A 126 11.28 0.48 -9.77
CA ILE A 126 11.00 -0.09 -11.10
C ILE A 126 12.25 -0.06 -11.98
N TYR A 127 13.05 1.01 -11.98
CA TYR A 127 14.33 1.04 -12.71
C TYR A 127 15.23 -0.13 -12.26
N THR A 128 15.39 -0.32 -10.95
CA THR A 128 16.17 -1.42 -10.37
C THR A 128 15.61 -2.80 -10.75
N ASN A 129 14.28 -2.98 -10.71
CA ASN A 129 13.63 -4.25 -11.07
C ASN A 129 13.67 -4.54 -12.58
N VAL A 130 13.85 -3.53 -13.42
CA VAL A 130 14.11 -3.71 -14.85
C VAL A 130 15.52 -4.26 -15.06
N ASP A 131 16.54 -3.61 -14.48
CA ASP A 131 17.94 -4.03 -14.59
C ASP A 131 18.79 -3.43 -13.44
N ASN A 132 19.01 -4.23 -12.39
CA ASN A 132 19.79 -3.82 -11.22
C ASN A 132 21.29 -3.57 -11.54
N ARG A 133 21.80 -4.03 -12.69
CA ARG A 133 23.18 -3.73 -13.10
C ARG A 133 23.29 -2.33 -13.67
N ARG A 134 22.28 -1.88 -14.43
CA ARG A 134 22.21 -0.54 -15.01
C ARG A 134 21.69 0.50 -14.01
N PHE A 135 20.84 0.08 -13.10
CA PHE A 135 20.20 0.92 -12.09
C PHE A 135 20.34 0.32 -10.68
N PRO A 136 21.57 0.29 -10.12
CA PRO A 136 21.81 -0.26 -8.79
C PRO A 136 20.97 0.43 -7.72
N LYS A 137 20.44 -0.36 -6.78
CA LYS A 137 19.55 0.13 -5.70
C LYS A 137 20.12 1.35 -4.96
N GLU A 138 21.40 1.34 -4.61
CA GLU A 138 22.06 2.43 -3.86
C GLU A 138 22.09 3.75 -4.65
N GLN A 139 22.41 3.68 -5.95
CA GLN A 139 22.41 4.86 -6.83
C GLN A 139 20.99 5.39 -7.05
N MET A 140 20.01 4.49 -7.16
CA MET A 140 18.60 4.86 -7.29
C MET A 140 18.05 5.53 -6.04
N GLU A 141 18.49 5.11 -4.85
CA GLU A 141 18.17 5.78 -3.59
C GLU A 141 18.75 7.20 -3.56
N ILE A 142 20.02 7.38 -3.95
CA ILE A 142 20.64 8.72 -4.02
C ILE A 142 19.88 9.61 -5.01
N ALA A 143 19.57 9.11 -6.20
CA ALA A 143 18.82 9.84 -7.22
C ALA A 143 17.42 10.24 -6.73
N HIS A 144 16.73 9.34 -6.03
CA HIS A 144 15.41 9.61 -5.43
C HIS A 144 15.49 10.72 -4.37
N GLN A 145 16.43 10.64 -3.44
CA GLN A 145 16.60 11.65 -2.38
C GLN A 145 16.99 13.02 -2.97
N ALA A 146 17.84 13.05 -4.00
CA ALA A 146 18.20 14.26 -4.73
C ALA A 146 16.99 14.87 -5.47
N ALA A 147 16.19 14.03 -6.13
CA ALA A 147 14.98 14.47 -6.82
C ALA A 147 13.96 15.08 -5.83
N MET A 148 13.74 14.44 -4.68
CA MET A 148 12.82 14.95 -3.67
C MET A 148 13.22 16.34 -3.15
N LYS A 149 14.52 16.60 -2.96
CA LYS A 149 15.03 17.94 -2.60
C LYS A 149 14.72 18.98 -3.67
N ARG A 150 14.86 18.62 -4.95
CA ARG A 150 14.59 19.52 -6.09
C ARG A 150 13.10 19.81 -6.29
N ILE A 151 12.23 18.87 -5.94
CA ILE A 151 10.78 18.99 -6.12
C ILE A 151 10.13 19.73 -4.95
N GLN A 152 10.73 19.72 -3.76
CA GLN A 152 10.20 20.36 -2.55
C GLN A 152 9.66 21.79 -2.75
N PRO A 153 10.35 22.71 -3.47
CA PRO A 153 9.82 24.05 -3.73
C PRO A 153 8.49 24.05 -4.53
N LEU A 154 8.25 23.04 -5.36
CA LEU A 154 7.00 22.90 -6.11
C LEU A 154 5.82 22.58 -5.18
N PHE A 155 6.04 21.86 -4.08
CA PHE A 155 5.00 21.59 -3.08
C PHE A 155 4.68 22.84 -2.27
N GLU A 156 5.69 23.58 -1.84
CA GLU A 156 5.54 24.85 -1.13
C GLU A 156 4.77 25.87 -1.97
N GLN A 157 5.16 26.03 -3.23
CA GLN A 157 4.47 26.93 -4.15
C GLN A 157 3.02 26.47 -4.40
N ALA A 158 2.80 25.17 -4.62
CA ALA A 158 1.45 24.65 -4.84
C ALA A 158 0.53 24.89 -3.64
N PHE A 159 1.05 24.77 -2.41
CA PHE A 159 0.29 25.07 -1.21
C PHE A 159 0.04 26.56 -1.03
N ALA A 160 1.04 27.42 -1.28
CA ALA A 160 0.87 28.87 -1.26
C ALA A 160 -0.21 29.34 -2.27
N ASP A 161 -0.16 28.85 -3.50
CA ASP A 161 -1.17 29.13 -4.55
C ASP A 161 -2.57 28.66 -4.12
N ALA A 162 -2.64 27.47 -3.51
CA ALA A 162 -3.89 26.90 -3.05
C ALA A 162 -4.49 27.69 -1.87
N LEU A 163 -3.65 28.14 -0.93
CA LEU A 163 -4.04 29.05 0.16
C LEU A 163 -4.57 30.37 -0.39
N GLU A 164 -3.88 30.99 -1.35
CA GLU A 164 -4.31 32.26 -1.95
C GLU A 164 -5.70 32.12 -2.58
N LYS A 165 -5.93 31.07 -3.37
CA LYS A 165 -7.22 30.80 -4.01
C LYS A 165 -8.33 30.44 -3.02
N ALA A 166 -7.97 29.82 -1.90
CA ALA A 166 -8.90 29.45 -0.84
C ALA A 166 -9.34 30.62 0.04
N ARG A 167 -8.64 31.76 -0.02
CA ARG A 167 -9.03 32.98 0.72
C ARG A 167 -10.18 33.68 0.01
N GLU A 168 -11.34 33.72 0.67
CA GLU A 168 -12.55 34.38 0.16
C GLU A 168 -13.05 35.38 1.21
N LYS A 169 -13.05 36.68 0.87
CA LYS A 169 -13.54 37.77 1.74
C LYS A 169 -12.94 37.76 3.16
N GLY A 170 -11.67 37.35 3.29
CA GLY A 170 -10.96 37.27 4.58
C GLY A 170 -11.08 35.93 5.31
N ALA A 171 -11.99 35.04 4.90
CA ALA A 171 -12.14 33.69 5.45
C ALA A 171 -11.38 32.65 4.61
N LEU A 172 -11.01 31.52 5.22
CA LEU A 172 -10.37 30.39 4.55
C LEU A 172 -11.40 29.30 4.19
N ASN A 173 -11.49 28.96 2.91
CA ASN A 173 -12.25 27.82 2.41
C ASN A 173 -11.34 26.58 2.32
N ASP A 174 -11.33 25.79 3.39
CA ASP A 174 -10.59 24.54 3.55
C ASP A 174 -10.89 23.48 2.46
N VAL A 175 -12.15 23.32 2.08
CA VAL A 175 -12.53 22.40 1.00
C VAL A 175 -11.87 22.80 -0.33
N LYS A 176 -11.90 24.10 -0.66
CA LYS A 176 -11.29 24.63 -1.88
C LYS A 176 -9.76 24.51 -1.86
N LEU A 177 -9.13 24.74 -0.71
CA LEU A 177 -7.70 24.49 -0.51
C LEU A 177 -7.32 23.06 -0.92
N ILE A 178 -8.05 22.06 -0.42
CA ILE A 178 -7.76 20.65 -0.72
C ILE A 178 -8.02 20.31 -2.19
N GLN A 179 -9.07 20.87 -2.81
CA GLN A 179 -9.32 20.69 -4.24
C GLN A 179 -8.19 21.24 -5.10
N GLU A 180 -7.66 22.42 -4.77
CA GLU A 180 -6.52 23.00 -5.48
C GLU A 180 -5.23 22.18 -5.31
N LEU A 181 -5.02 21.56 -4.14
CA LEU A 181 -3.90 20.63 -3.93
C LEU A 181 -4.05 19.33 -4.76
N ASP A 182 -5.26 18.80 -4.91
CA ASP A 182 -5.51 17.67 -5.83
C ASP A 182 -5.20 18.08 -7.28
N HIS A 183 -5.59 19.29 -7.70
CA HIS A 183 -5.23 19.82 -9.00
C HIS A 183 -3.71 19.98 -9.18
N ALA A 184 -2.99 20.35 -8.12
CA ALA A 184 -1.54 20.50 -8.15
C ALA A 184 -0.82 19.17 -8.46
N ARG A 185 -1.33 18.01 -8.00
CA ARG A 185 -0.78 16.67 -8.34
C ARG A 185 -0.51 16.52 -9.84
N LYS A 186 -1.49 16.91 -10.67
CA LYS A 186 -1.38 16.81 -12.14
C LYS A 186 -0.26 17.69 -12.69
N LYS A 187 -0.09 18.89 -12.15
CA LYS A 187 0.95 19.83 -12.60
C LYS A 187 2.34 19.34 -12.21
N ILE A 188 2.50 18.90 -10.96
CA ILE A 188 3.79 18.49 -10.40
C ILE A 188 4.26 17.15 -10.99
N SER A 189 3.33 16.22 -11.27
CA SER A 189 3.65 14.86 -11.72
C SER A 189 4.63 14.78 -12.90
N ALA A 190 4.42 15.58 -13.95
CA ALA A 190 5.29 15.54 -15.13
C ALA A 190 6.71 16.06 -14.84
N GLU A 191 6.81 17.16 -14.08
CA GLU A 191 8.11 17.74 -13.72
C GLU A 191 8.85 16.84 -12.74
N ALA A 192 8.15 16.25 -11.76
CA ALA A 192 8.73 15.32 -10.79
C ALA A 192 9.40 14.10 -11.46
N HIS A 193 8.75 13.50 -12.46
CA HIS A 193 9.33 12.40 -13.23
C HIS A 193 10.52 12.84 -14.09
N SER A 194 10.47 14.05 -14.64
CA SER A 194 11.59 14.62 -15.40
C SER A 194 12.81 14.86 -14.50
N ILE A 195 12.60 15.44 -13.32
CA ILE A 195 13.64 15.63 -12.30
C ILE A 195 14.22 14.30 -11.85
N LEU A 196 13.40 13.29 -11.56
CA LEU A 196 13.90 11.97 -11.17
C LEU A 196 14.78 11.37 -12.27
N MET A 197 14.33 11.42 -13.52
CA MET A 197 15.09 10.90 -14.66
C MET A 197 16.45 11.58 -14.83
N GLU A 198 16.53 12.90 -14.61
CA GLU A 198 17.80 13.63 -14.60
C GLU A 198 18.73 13.18 -13.49
N GLU A 199 18.22 13.02 -12.27
CA GLU A 199 19.05 12.54 -11.15
C GLU A 199 19.51 11.09 -11.39
N VAL A 200 18.67 10.24 -11.98
CA VAL A 200 19.06 8.90 -12.41
C VAL A 200 20.18 8.95 -13.45
N LEU A 201 20.10 9.84 -14.45
CA LEU A 201 21.17 10.02 -15.42
C LEU A 201 22.47 10.51 -14.78
N LYS A 202 22.40 11.45 -13.82
CA LYS A 202 23.59 11.95 -13.11
C LYS A 202 24.24 10.90 -12.22
N GLU A 203 23.45 10.00 -11.62
CA GLU A 203 23.98 8.93 -10.76
C GLU A 203 24.45 7.70 -11.54
N THR A 204 23.74 7.32 -12.62
CA THR A 204 23.94 6.03 -13.31
C THR A 204 24.53 6.17 -14.71
N GLY A 205 24.38 7.33 -15.36
CA GLY A 205 24.67 7.52 -16.79
C GLY A 205 23.71 6.79 -17.72
N GLN A 206 22.62 6.22 -17.20
CA GLN A 206 21.70 5.36 -17.91
C GLN A 206 20.28 5.95 -17.92
N ARG A 207 19.49 5.59 -18.93
CA ARG A 207 18.04 5.88 -19.01
C ARG A 207 17.27 4.68 -19.55
N LEU A 208 15.96 4.64 -19.34
CA LEU A 208 15.13 3.55 -19.88
C LEU A 208 15.07 3.61 -21.41
N SER A 209 15.27 2.45 -22.02
CA SER A 209 15.01 2.23 -23.45
C SER A 209 13.52 1.99 -23.71
N LYS A 210 13.11 1.95 -24.99
CA LYS A 210 11.74 1.57 -25.35
C LYS A 210 11.45 0.12 -24.99
N GLU A 211 12.46 -0.74 -25.06
CA GLU A 211 12.41 -2.15 -24.72
C GLU A 211 12.18 -2.33 -23.21
N ASP A 212 12.85 -1.50 -22.39
CA ASP A 212 12.65 -1.47 -20.94
C ASP A 212 11.20 -1.08 -20.59
N LEU A 213 10.66 -0.04 -21.21
CA LEU A 213 9.27 0.39 -21.01
C LEU A 213 8.26 -0.70 -21.40
N LYS A 214 8.47 -1.35 -22.56
CA LYS A 214 7.65 -2.51 -22.96
C LYS A 214 7.75 -3.67 -21.96
N LYS A 215 8.93 -3.89 -21.37
CA LYS A 215 9.13 -4.91 -20.34
C LYS A 215 8.36 -4.58 -19.06
N ILE A 216 8.37 -3.32 -18.62
CA ILE A 216 7.60 -2.83 -17.46
C ILE A 216 6.11 -3.13 -17.67
N GLU A 217 5.54 -2.71 -18.80
CA GLU A 217 4.12 -2.91 -19.12
C GLU A 217 3.76 -4.40 -19.22
N LYS A 218 4.47 -5.16 -20.06
CA LYS A 218 4.13 -6.57 -20.31
C LYS A 218 4.26 -7.46 -19.08
N LYS A 219 5.20 -7.15 -18.18
CA LYS A 219 5.42 -7.92 -16.96
C LYS A 219 4.65 -7.40 -15.75
N HIS A 220 3.92 -6.29 -15.90
CA HIS A 220 3.23 -5.60 -14.80
C HIS A 220 4.18 -5.30 -13.62
N ILE A 221 5.42 -4.87 -13.91
CA ILE A 221 6.46 -4.67 -12.89
C ILE A 221 6.00 -3.63 -11.86
N ALA A 222 5.46 -2.51 -12.36
CA ALA A 222 4.92 -1.45 -11.52
C ALA A 222 3.83 -1.96 -10.58
N GLU A 223 2.90 -2.78 -11.08
CA GLU A 223 1.79 -3.27 -10.28
C GLU A 223 2.25 -4.18 -9.14
N LYS A 224 3.36 -4.92 -9.28
CA LYS A 224 3.84 -5.89 -8.29
C LYS A 224 4.91 -5.35 -7.35
N THR A 225 5.45 -4.17 -7.64
CA THR A 225 6.51 -3.56 -6.84
C THR A 225 5.88 -2.60 -5.83
N THR A 226 6.14 -2.77 -4.53
CA THR A 226 5.78 -1.76 -3.53
C THR A 226 6.69 -0.53 -3.65
N ALA A 227 6.16 0.64 -3.32
CA ALA A 227 6.93 1.88 -3.25
C ALA A 227 8.00 1.82 -2.16
N SER A 228 7.66 1.19 -1.02
CA SER A 228 8.61 0.90 0.05
C SER A 228 8.25 -0.42 0.73
N PRO A 229 9.25 -1.29 1.00
CA PRO A 229 9.08 -2.49 1.82
C PRO A 229 9.31 -2.23 3.31
N ASN A 230 9.61 -0.99 3.71
CA ASN A 230 9.89 -0.62 5.09
C ASN A 230 8.62 -0.74 5.95
N ASP A 231 8.83 -0.99 7.24
CA ASP A 231 7.80 -0.70 8.23
C ASP A 231 7.58 0.82 8.30
N LEU A 232 6.34 1.23 8.56
CA LEU A 232 5.95 2.64 8.62
C LEU A 232 5.40 2.95 10.00
N LEU A 233 5.89 4.02 10.63
CA LEU A 233 5.35 4.57 11.87
C LEU A 233 4.82 5.98 11.63
N TYR A 234 3.53 6.18 11.83
CA TYR A 234 2.86 7.47 11.68
C TYR A 234 2.46 8.02 13.05
N ILE A 235 2.98 9.19 13.41
CA ILE A 235 2.66 9.86 14.66
C ILE A 235 1.57 10.91 14.42
N ASP A 236 0.35 10.64 14.83
CA ASP A 236 -0.81 11.52 14.63
C ASP A 236 -1.11 12.30 15.92
N GLN A 237 -0.77 13.59 15.94
CA GLN A 237 -1.11 14.43 17.09
C GLN A 237 -2.60 14.82 17.11
N SER A 238 -3.27 14.84 15.95
CA SER A 238 -4.69 15.21 15.85
C SER A 238 -5.62 14.13 16.40
N LEU A 239 -5.25 12.86 16.18
CA LEU A 239 -5.92 11.69 16.76
C LEU A 239 -5.22 11.17 18.03
N GLU A 240 -4.14 11.82 18.47
CA GLU A 240 -3.32 11.41 19.62
C GLU A 240 -2.91 9.93 19.57
N GLN A 241 -2.49 9.46 18.40
CA GLN A 241 -2.19 8.06 18.12
C GLN A 241 -0.85 7.87 17.42
N ALA A 242 -0.21 6.72 17.66
CA ALA A 242 0.85 6.17 16.85
C ALA A 242 0.30 4.97 16.06
N ILE A 243 0.41 5.03 14.73
CA ILE A 243 -0.07 3.98 13.83
C ILE A 243 1.15 3.36 13.16
N TRP A 244 1.37 2.08 13.44
CA TRP A 244 2.41 1.29 12.81
C TRP A 244 1.80 0.36 11.77
N ILE A 245 2.42 0.32 10.59
CA ILE A 245 2.01 -0.51 9.45
C ILE A 245 3.21 -1.34 9.04
N SER A 246 3.06 -2.66 9.01
CA SER A 246 4.17 -3.52 8.61
C SER A 246 4.51 -3.36 7.13
N GLY A 247 5.79 -3.46 6.82
CA GLY A 247 6.35 -3.47 5.48
C GLY A 247 5.97 -4.72 4.68
N SER A 248 6.03 -4.60 3.34
CA SER A 248 5.88 -5.73 2.42
C SER A 248 6.61 -5.46 1.11
N GLU A 249 7.27 -6.47 0.55
CA GLU A 249 7.86 -6.39 -0.79
C GLU A 249 6.79 -6.55 -1.90
N ASN A 250 5.69 -7.22 -1.58
CA ASN A 250 4.63 -7.54 -2.53
C ASN A 250 3.47 -6.54 -2.42
N THR A 251 2.82 -6.25 -3.54
CA THR A 251 1.64 -5.38 -3.55
C THR A 251 0.33 -6.16 -3.50
N ALA A 252 -0.77 -5.46 -3.26
CA ALA A 252 -2.12 -6.03 -3.36
C ALA A 252 -2.49 -6.59 -4.76
N HIS A 253 -1.73 -6.24 -5.80
CA HIS A 253 -1.94 -6.78 -7.15
C HIS A 253 -1.25 -8.12 -7.37
N GLU A 254 -0.28 -8.47 -6.52
CA GLU A 254 0.37 -9.77 -6.50
C GLU A 254 -0.47 -10.79 -5.72
N ARG A 255 -1.36 -11.47 -6.44
CA ARG A 255 -2.23 -12.53 -5.90
C ARG A 255 -1.80 -13.88 -6.46
N LEU A 256 -0.68 -14.38 -5.95
CA LEU A 256 -0.13 -15.68 -6.31
C LEU A 256 -0.75 -16.81 -5.48
N ARG A 257 -0.64 -18.03 -5.99
CA ARG A 257 -0.90 -19.24 -5.19
C ARG A 257 0.17 -19.32 -4.11
N HIS A 258 -0.23 -19.67 -2.89
CA HIS A 258 0.70 -19.92 -1.81
C HIS A 258 1.43 -21.24 -2.06
N LEU A 259 2.76 -21.18 -2.10
CA LEU A 259 3.67 -22.32 -2.17
C LEU A 259 4.50 -22.34 -0.89
N SER A 260 4.78 -23.52 -0.35
CA SER A 260 5.53 -23.68 0.90
C SER A 260 6.91 -23.01 0.90
N GLU A 261 7.50 -22.81 -0.27
CA GLU A 261 8.82 -22.21 -0.46
C GLU A 261 8.77 -20.69 -0.73
N VAL A 262 7.60 -20.13 -1.06
CA VAL A 262 7.45 -18.71 -1.43
C VAL A 262 6.20 -18.11 -0.79
N TYR A 263 6.39 -17.35 0.29
CA TYR A 263 5.34 -16.53 0.88
C TYR A 263 5.15 -15.24 0.05
N ALA A 264 4.13 -15.23 -0.81
CA ALA A 264 3.86 -14.13 -1.75
C ALA A 264 2.63 -13.27 -1.40
N LEU A 265 2.11 -13.35 -0.17
CA LEU A 265 0.95 -12.54 0.22
C LEU A 265 1.41 -11.14 0.62
N ALA A 266 0.74 -10.11 0.09
CA ALA A 266 0.96 -8.70 0.47
C ALA A 266 0.19 -8.34 1.75
N ASP A 267 0.42 -9.08 2.82
CA ASP A 267 -0.20 -8.86 4.11
C ASP A 267 0.54 -7.76 4.90
N ARG A 268 -0.23 -6.94 5.61
CA ARG A 268 0.28 -5.88 6.47
C ARG A 268 -0.43 -5.91 7.81
N GLN A 269 0.30 -6.05 8.91
CA GLN A 269 -0.28 -5.80 10.23
C GLN A 269 -0.38 -4.30 10.47
N ILE A 270 -1.47 -3.90 11.10
CA ILE A 270 -1.72 -2.55 11.58
C ILE A 270 -1.77 -2.60 13.11
N VAL A 271 -0.99 -1.76 13.77
CA VAL A 271 -1.03 -1.56 15.22
C VAL A 271 -1.28 -0.09 15.49
N THR A 272 -2.31 0.21 16.29
CA THR A 272 -2.67 1.57 16.71
C THR A 272 -2.54 1.65 18.22
N LEU A 273 -1.66 2.54 18.69
CA LEU A 273 -1.48 2.84 20.11
C LEU A 273 -1.82 4.30 20.36
N ALA A 274 -2.40 4.61 21.52
CA ALA A 274 -2.56 5.99 21.95
C ALA A 274 -1.19 6.56 22.33
N LEU A 275 -0.95 7.85 22.04
CA LEU A 275 0.28 8.53 22.47
C LEU A 275 0.34 8.72 23.99
N ARG A 276 -0.82 8.64 24.67
CA ARG A 276 -0.93 8.70 26.13
C ARG A 276 -1.53 7.41 26.66
N GLU A 277 -0.95 6.87 27.73
CA GLU A 277 -1.30 5.55 28.26
C GLU A 277 -2.73 5.48 28.77
N GLU A 278 -3.19 6.54 29.43
CA GLU A 278 -4.54 6.64 29.97
C GLU A 278 -5.63 6.65 28.90
N LYS A 279 -5.26 6.90 27.63
CA LYS A 279 -6.16 6.88 26.47
C LYS A 279 -6.10 5.57 25.69
N GLN A 280 -5.27 4.61 26.12
CA GLN A 280 -5.05 3.38 25.38
C GLN A 280 -6.31 2.50 25.38
N GLY A 281 -6.82 2.23 24.18
CA GLY A 281 -7.90 1.27 23.97
C GLY A 281 -7.44 -0.19 24.05
N ARG A 282 -8.40 -1.12 23.92
CA ARG A 282 -8.15 -2.56 23.91
C ARG A 282 -7.18 -2.94 22.78
N ALA A 283 -6.15 -3.72 23.10
CA ALA A 283 -5.26 -4.29 22.10
C ALA A 283 -6.02 -5.25 21.16
N ARG A 284 -5.73 -5.15 19.86
CA ARG A 284 -6.30 -6.03 18.84
C ARG A 284 -5.30 -6.32 17.74
N LEU A 285 -5.48 -7.47 17.10
CA LEU A 285 -4.69 -7.88 15.95
C LEU A 285 -5.45 -7.51 14.67
N GLN A 286 -4.94 -6.52 13.93
CA GLN A 286 -5.49 -6.13 12.64
C GLN A 286 -4.52 -6.45 11.53
N ILE A 287 -4.97 -7.25 10.57
CA ILE A 287 -4.18 -7.64 9.41
C ILE A 287 -4.94 -7.20 8.17
N ARG A 288 -4.28 -6.43 7.32
CA ARG A 288 -4.76 -6.11 6.00
C ARG A 288 -4.15 -7.10 5.00
N VAL A 289 -4.96 -7.58 4.07
CA VAL A 289 -4.52 -8.45 2.96
C VAL A 289 -5.16 -7.97 1.66
N PRO A 290 -4.59 -8.28 0.48
CA PRO A 290 -5.40 -8.35 -0.72
C PRO A 290 -6.48 -9.42 -0.56
N SER A 291 -7.52 -9.36 -1.40
CA SER A 291 -8.46 -10.48 -1.50
C SER A 291 -7.70 -11.80 -1.69
N LEU A 292 -7.98 -12.82 -0.86
CA LEU A 292 -7.17 -14.04 -0.80
C LEU A 292 -7.29 -14.90 -2.07
N ASP A 293 -8.30 -14.67 -2.90
CA ASP A 293 -8.49 -15.34 -4.19
C ASP A 293 -7.38 -15.03 -5.21
N VAL A 294 -6.97 -16.04 -5.96
CA VAL A 294 -5.97 -15.94 -7.03
C VAL A 294 -6.60 -15.42 -8.32
N LYS A 295 -5.89 -14.53 -9.02
CA LYS A 295 -6.43 -13.82 -10.19
C LYS A 295 -6.48 -14.67 -11.47
N LYS A 296 -5.67 -15.73 -11.63
CA LYS A 296 -5.51 -16.44 -12.92
C LYS A 296 -5.38 -17.97 -12.79
N ASN A 297 -6.02 -18.68 -13.73
CA ASN A 297 -5.79 -20.08 -14.13
C ASN A 297 -5.85 -21.17 -13.04
N LEU A 298 -6.66 -21.01 -11.99
CA LEU A 298 -6.97 -22.08 -11.06
C LEU A 298 -8.39 -22.61 -11.29
N SER A 299 -8.57 -23.92 -11.10
CA SER A 299 -9.90 -24.50 -10.89
C SER A 299 -10.46 -23.96 -9.55
N MET A 300 -11.79 -24.03 -9.38
CA MET A 300 -12.43 -23.61 -8.12
C MET A 300 -11.85 -24.38 -6.92
N ASP A 301 -11.67 -25.70 -7.05
CA ASP A 301 -11.09 -26.53 -5.98
C ASP A 301 -9.69 -26.08 -5.58
N SER A 302 -8.82 -25.82 -6.56
CA SER A 302 -7.46 -25.33 -6.26
C SER A 302 -7.46 -23.93 -5.63
N ALA A 303 -8.45 -23.09 -5.96
CA ALA A 303 -8.61 -21.79 -5.33
C ALA A 303 -9.12 -21.89 -3.88
N ILE A 304 -10.04 -22.82 -3.62
CA ILE A 304 -10.53 -23.14 -2.26
C ILE A 304 -9.38 -23.63 -1.38
N ASP A 305 -8.60 -24.60 -1.88
CA ASP A 305 -7.41 -25.13 -1.19
C ASP A 305 -6.41 -24.01 -0.89
N ASP A 306 -6.12 -23.17 -1.87
CA ASP A 306 -5.19 -22.05 -1.74
C ASP A 306 -5.64 -21.01 -0.69
N VAL A 307 -6.92 -20.65 -0.65
CA VAL A 307 -7.44 -19.74 0.39
C VAL A 307 -7.30 -20.38 1.77
N SER A 308 -7.64 -21.66 1.93
CA SER A 308 -7.49 -22.37 3.20
C SER A 308 -6.05 -22.37 3.71
N VAL A 309 -5.09 -22.64 2.81
CA VAL A 309 -3.66 -22.59 3.12
C VAL A 309 -3.20 -21.18 3.50
N LYS A 310 -3.65 -20.13 2.77
CA LYS A 310 -3.33 -18.74 3.11
C LYS A 310 -3.86 -18.33 4.48
N LEU A 311 -5.08 -18.76 4.83
CA LEU A 311 -5.66 -18.51 6.17
C LEU A 311 -4.82 -19.17 7.26
N LEU A 312 -4.35 -20.41 7.04
CA LEU A 312 -3.43 -21.09 7.95
C LEU A 312 -2.10 -20.34 8.10
N ALA A 313 -1.48 -19.96 6.98
CA ALA A 313 -0.21 -19.24 6.98
C ALA A 313 -0.32 -17.88 7.70
N LEU A 314 -1.44 -17.16 7.53
CA LEU A 314 -1.72 -15.91 8.26
C LEU A 314 -1.90 -16.18 9.76
N ALA A 315 -2.66 -17.21 10.13
CA ALA A 315 -2.90 -17.57 11.52
C ALA A 315 -1.61 -17.96 12.25
N GLU A 316 -0.67 -18.61 11.56
CA GLU A 316 0.65 -18.96 12.07
C GLU A 316 1.57 -17.76 12.14
N LYS A 317 1.73 -17.02 11.02
CA LYS A 317 2.60 -15.83 10.93
C LYS A 317 2.31 -14.81 12.03
N TYR A 318 1.04 -14.58 12.32
CA TYR A 318 0.60 -13.56 13.30
C TYR A 318 0.20 -14.13 14.66
N SER A 319 0.44 -15.42 14.91
CA SER A 319 0.08 -16.07 16.16
C SER A 319 -1.40 -15.90 16.55
N ILE A 320 -2.32 -15.94 15.57
CA ILE A 320 -3.78 -15.77 15.80
C ILE A 320 -4.31 -16.84 16.76
N HIS A 321 -3.67 -18.00 16.84
CA HIS A 321 -4.02 -19.08 17.78
C HIS A 321 -4.02 -18.66 19.26
N THR A 322 -3.35 -17.55 19.60
CA THR A 322 -3.28 -17.00 20.96
C THR A 322 -4.49 -16.15 21.37
N ILE A 323 -5.48 -15.94 20.49
CA ILE A 323 -6.68 -15.16 20.84
C ILE A 323 -7.50 -15.82 21.96
N SER A 324 -8.23 -14.98 22.70
CA SER A 324 -9.09 -15.43 23.78
C SER A 324 -10.33 -16.15 23.26
N ALA A 325 -10.87 -17.05 24.06
CA ALA A 325 -12.19 -17.60 23.83
C ALA A 325 -13.26 -16.56 24.19
N ASN A 326 -14.34 -16.51 23.42
CA ASN A 326 -15.52 -15.72 23.76
C ASN A 326 -16.34 -16.41 24.89
N PRO A 327 -17.44 -15.82 25.37
CA PRO A 327 -18.30 -16.44 26.40
C PRO A 327 -18.84 -17.85 26.06
N LEU A 328 -18.82 -18.26 24.79
CA LEU A 328 -19.19 -19.62 24.35
C LEU A 328 -18.03 -20.62 24.47
N GLY A 329 -16.87 -20.20 24.97
CA GLY A 329 -15.64 -21.00 24.98
C GLY A 329 -14.99 -21.16 23.59
N ARG A 330 -15.45 -20.40 22.58
CA ARG A 330 -14.98 -20.52 21.19
C ARG A 330 -13.93 -19.47 20.85
N LYS A 331 -12.88 -19.89 20.15
CA LYS A 331 -11.89 -19.00 19.53
C LYS A 331 -12.19 -18.83 18.06
N ALA A 332 -12.29 -17.59 17.58
CA ALA A 332 -12.40 -17.30 16.16
C ALA A 332 -11.91 -15.90 15.82
N PHE A 333 -11.48 -15.71 14.57
CA PHE A 333 -11.17 -14.40 13.99
C PHE A 333 -12.09 -14.15 12.79
N THR A 334 -12.33 -12.87 12.49
CA THR A 334 -13.17 -12.48 11.35
C THR A 334 -12.30 -12.17 10.14
N TYR A 335 -12.67 -12.72 8.97
CA TYR A 335 -12.23 -12.20 7.68
C TYR A 335 -13.28 -11.22 7.11
N ASN A 336 -13.03 -9.93 7.30
CA ASN A 336 -13.81 -8.82 6.76
C ASN A 336 -13.53 -8.66 5.27
N LEU A 337 -14.40 -9.25 4.43
CA LEU A 337 -14.29 -9.20 2.98
C LEU A 337 -15.14 -8.06 2.43
N HIS A 338 -14.50 -7.00 1.98
CA HIS A 338 -15.17 -5.77 1.50
C HIS A 338 -15.57 -5.81 0.01
N THR A 339 -15.46 -6.99 -0.62
CA THR A 339 -15.72 -7.20 -2.06
C THR A 339 -17.23 -7.40 -2.32
N ALA A 340 -17.72 -6.92 -3.46
CA ALA A 340 -19.11 -7.11 -3.86
C ALA A 340 -19.40 -8.56 -4.28
N ILE A 341 -20.64 -9.01 -4.08
CA ILE A 341 -21.17 -10.30 -4.55
C ILE A 341 -22.20 -10.06 -5.66
N ASN A 342 -22.30 -10.99 -6.62
CA ASN A 342 -23.27 -10.98 -7.73
C ASN A 342 -23.29 -9.66 -8.54
N HIS A 343 -22.12 -9.12 -8.89
CA HIS A 343 -22.05 -7.90 -9.71
C HIS A 343 -22.23 -8.24 -11.20
N THR A 344 -23.49 -8.47 -11.61
CA THR A 344 -23.88 -8.97 -12.93
C THR A 344 -23.21 -8.27 -14.12
N LEU A 345 -23.10 -6.94 -14.12
CA LEU A 345 -22.42 -6.21 -15.21
C LEU A 345 -20.91 -6.52 -15.29
N ASP A 346 -20.23 -6.66 -14.16
CA ASP A 346 -18.78 -6.93 -14.13
C ASP A 346 -18.46 -8.42 -14.40
N ASP A 347 -19.35 -9.31 -13.99
CA ASP A 347 -19.22 -10.75 -14.21
C ASP A 347 -19.50 -11.12 -15.70
N LEU A 348 -20.32 -10.33 -16.41
CA LEU A 348 -20.54 -10.45 -17.86
C LEU A 348 -19.31 -10.02 -18.70
N PHE A 349 -18.57 -9.00 -18.27
CA PHE A 349 -17.31 -8.58 -18.89
C PHE A 349 -16.11 -9.33 -18.27
N LYS A 350 -16.06 -10.65 -18.54
CA LYS A 350 -15.06 -11.74 -18.33
C LYS A 350 -13.78 -11.59 -17.47
N ASP A 351 -13.29 -10.40 -17.13
CA ASP A 351 -12.06 -10.19 -16.36
C ASP A 351 -12.30 -9.93 -14.86
N ASN A 352 -13.52 -9.57 -14.46
CA ASN A 352 -13.79 -9.07 -13.12
C ASN A 352 -14.54 -10.06 -12.20
N LYS A 353 -13.99 -11.29 -12.06
CA LYS A 353 -14.46 -12.45 -11.26
C LYS A 353 -14.71 -12.24 -9.74
N GLN A 354 -15.48 -11.22 -9.33
CA GLN A 354 -15.70 -10.89 -7.91
C GLN A 354 -16.53 -11.96 -7.20
N SER A 355 -17.64 -12.39 -7.81
CA SER A 355 -18.52 -13.43 -7.26
C SER A 355 -17.79 -14.77 -7.14
N TRP A 356 -16.98 -15.12 -8.15
CA TRP A 356 -16.13 -16.31 -8.14
C TRP A 356 -15.06 -16.26 -7.03
N GLY A 357 -14.43 -15.09 -6.81
CA GLY A 357 -13.45 -14.91 -5.73
C GLY A 357 -14.08 -15.01 -4.35
N ALA A 358 -15.23 -14.36 -4.12
CA ALA A 358 -15.99 -14.48 -2.87
C ALA A 358 -16.42 -15.92 -2.59
N GLN A 359 -16.81 -16.65 -3.65
CA GLN A 359 -17.13 -18.06 -3.55
C GLN A 359 -15.92 -18.91 -3.12
N ALA A 360 -14.76 -18.74 -3.75
CA ALA A 360 -13.53 -19.43 -3.35
C ALA A 360 -13.16 -19.11 -1.89
N ILE A 361 -13.36 -17.87 -1.46
CA ILE A 361 -13.05 -17.44 -0.09
C ILE A 361 -13.96 -18.08 0.95
N LEU A 362 -15.29 -18.04 0.76
CA LEU A 362 -16.25 -18.63 1.69
C LEU A 362 -16.01 -20.15 1.83
N ASN A 363 -15.82 -20.83 0.71
CA ASN A 363 -15.53 -22.26 0.70
C ASN A 363 -14.16 -22.59 1.29
N GLY A 364 -13.14 -21.77 1.02
CA GLY A 364 -11.81 -21.90 1.62
C GLY A 364 -11.83 -21.72 3.14
N ALA A 365 -12.69 -20.85 3.66
CA ALA A 365 -12.90 -20.70 5.10
C ALA A 365 -13.58 -21.93 5.71
N HIS A 366 -14.55 -22.56 5.03
CA HIS A 366 -15.11 -23.84 5.49
C HIS A 366 -14.05 -24.94 5.54
N LEU A 367 -13.23 -25.06 4.49
CA LEU A 367 -12.14 -26.03 4.46
C LEU A 367 -11.14 -25.79 5.59
N TYR A 368 -10.74 -24.53 5.80
CA TYR A 368 -9.88 -24.13 6.92
C TYR A 368 -10.47 -24.55 8.27
N ASN A 369 -11.75 -24.25 8.50
CA ASN A 369 -12.44 -24.57 9.76
C ASN A 369 -12.62 -26.08 9.96
N LYS A 370 -12.88 -26.84 8.89
CA LYS A 370 -12.96 -28.31 8.94
C LYS A 370 -11.62 -28.91 9.41
N VAL A 371 -10.50 -28.37 8.93
CA VAL A 371 -9.16 -28.77 9.39
C VAL A 371 -8.95 -28.41 10.86
N GLN A 372 -9.38 -27.22 11.30
CA GLN A 372 -9.25 -26.82 12.71
C GLN A 372 -10.13 -27.68 13.64
N LEU A 373 -11.34 -28.04 13.21
CA LEU A 373 -12.24 -28.90 13.98
C LEU A 373 -11.67 -30.30 14.21
N ALA A 374 -10.92 -30.83 13.23
CA ALA A 374 -10.26 -32.13 13.33
C ALA A 374 -8.90 -32.09 14.08
N SER A 375 -8.42 -30.89 14.45
CA SER A 375 -7.13 -30.72 15.13
C SER A 375 -7.18 -31.19 16.58
N LYS A 376 -6.11 -31.84 17.04
CA LYS A 376 -5.95 -32.27 18.45
C LYS A 376 -5.88 -31.08 19.42
N GLU A 377 -5.37 -29.95 18.95
CA GLU A 377 -5.33 -28.69 19.69
C GLU A 377 -6.33 -27.72 19.04
N PRO A 378 -7.37 -27.26 19.76
CA PRO A 378 -8.38 -26.35 19.23
C PRO A 378 -7.74 -25.04 18.74
N LYS A 379 -7.69 -24.88 17.42
CA LYS A 379 -7.24 -23.66 16.75
C LYS A 379 -8.44 -22.77 16.39
N PRO A 380 -8.28 -21.44 16.31
CA PRO A 380 -9.38 -20.54 16.03
C PRO A 380 -10.05 -20.79 14.68
N PHE A 381 -11.38 -20.65 14.63
CA PHE A 381 -12.11 -20.63 13.36
C PHE A 381 -11.97 -19.28 12.64
N CYS A 382 -12.14 -19.28 11.33
CA CYS A 382 -12.28 -18.11 10.48
C CYS A 382 -13.74 -17.96 10.05
N PHE A 383 -14.39 -16.86 10.44
CA PHE A 383 -15.73 -16.51 9.93
C PHE A 383 -15.62 -15.36 8.93
N VAL A 384 -16.25 -15.50 7.77
CA VAL A 384 -16.16 -14.50 6.69
C VAL A 384 -17.34 -13.53 6.77
N GLN A 385 -17.04 -12.26 6.95
CA GLN A 385 -18.02 -11.17 6.88
C GLN A 385 -17.92 -10.46 5.53
N ASN A 386 -18.58 -11.03 4.52
CA ASN A 386 -18.62 -10.47 3.17
C ASN A 386 -19.67 -9.35 3.07
N ILE A 387 -19.31 -8.13 3.49
CA ILE A 387 -20.17 -6.94 3.34
C ILE A 387 -19.47 -5.95 2.40
N SER A 388 -20.10 -5.71 1.25
CA SER A 388 -19.63 -4.78 0.23
C SER A 388 -19.74 -3.32 0.69
N VAL A 389 -18.62 -2.59 0.69
CA VAL A 389 -18.57 -1.19 1.18
C VAL A 389 -18.64 -0.14 0.08
N ASN A 390 -18.64 -0.56 -1.20
CA ASN A 390 -18.73 0.34 -2.34
C ASN A 390 -20.18 0.67 -2.73
N GLY A 391 -21.16 -0.06 -2.18
CA GLY A 391 -22.58 0.06 -2.51
C GLY A 391 -22.96 -0.58 -3.85
N PHE A 392 -22.12 -1.47 -4.37
CA PHE A 392 -22.35 -2.27 -5.57
C PHE A 392 -22.56 -3.74 -5.22
N GLY A 393 -23.18 -4.46 -6.16
CA GLY A 393 -23.54 -5.88 -6.02
C GLY A 393 -24.76 -6.09 -5.13
N ASP A 394 -25.02 -7.34 -4.80
CA ASP A 394 -26.13 -7.71 -3.93
C ASP A 394 -25.90 -7.22 -2.50
N SER A 395 -26.96 -6.67 -1.92
CA SER A 395 -27.10 -6.54 -0.47
C SER A 395 -27.15 -7.93 0.19
N LEU A 396 -26.72 -8.05 1.44
CA LEU A 396 -27.01 -9.25 2.24
C LEU A 396 -28.53 -9.47 2.42
N GLY A 397 -28.90 -10.67 2.85
CA GLY A 397 -30.27 -11.07 3.16
C GLY A 397 -30.63 -12.40 2.52
N TYR A 398 -31.52 -13.14 3.19
CA TYR A 398 -32.04 -14.41 2.72
C TYR A 398 -33.12 -14.20 1.65
N GLY A 399 -32.87 -14.63 0.41
CA GLY A 399 -33.85 -14.53 -0.68
C GLY A 399 -34.97 -15.57 -0.60
N TRP A 400 -36.12 -15.30 -1.23
CA TRP A 400 -37.26 -16.23 -1.30
C TRP A 400 -36.99 -17.51 -2.11
N ASN A 401 -36.10 -17.45 -3.11
CA ASN A 401 -35.66 -18.61 -3.88
C ASN A 401 -34.20 -18.98 -3.53
N ILE A 402 -34.03 -19.82 -2.50
CA ILE A 402 -32.74 -20.30 -1.99
C ILE A 402 -31.85 -20.91 -3.09
N GLY A 403 -32.45 -21.47 -4.15
CA GLY A 403 -31.73 -22.07 -5.28
C GLY A 403 -30.99 -21.09 -6.20
N TRP A 404 -31.47 -19.84 -6.36
CA TRP A 404 -30.93 -18.88 -7.34
C TRP A 404 -29.88 -17.94 -6.73
N ASN A 405 -29.88 -17.74 -5.42
CA ASN A 405 -29.00 -16.80 -4.71
C ASN A 405 -28.07 -17.48 -3.69
N LYS A 406 -27.47 -18.63 -4.08
CA LYS A 406 -26.61 -19.46 -3.21
C LYS A 406 -25.49 -18.67 -2.52
N LEU A 407 -24.76 -17.83 -3.28
CA LEU A 407 -23.64 -17.06 -2.75
C LEU A 407 -24.10 -15.94 -1.78
N ARG A 408 -25.21 -15.28 -2.09
CA ARG A 408 -25.78 -14.23 -1.24
C ARG A 408 -26.26 -14.80 0.10
N ASN A 409 -26.97 -15.93 0.07
CA ASN A 409 -27.43 -16.60 1.29
C ASN A 409 -26.26 -17.09 2.15
N GLU A 410 -25.21 -17.63 1.51
CA GLU A 410 -23.98 -18.03 2.19
C GLU A 410 -23.27 -16.85 2.86
N ALA A 411 -23.05 -15.78 2.09
CA ALA A 411 -22.45 -14.55 2.61
C ALA A 411 -23.26 -13.95 3.76
N THR A 412 -24.58 -14.05 3.71
CA THR A 412 -25.48 -13.57 4.78
C THR A 412 -25.30 -14.42 6.04
N LEU A 413 -25.39 -15.75 5.92
CA LEU A 413 -25.27 -16.65 7.06
C LEU A 413 -23.89 -16.53 7.71
N MET A 414 -22.81 -16.51 6.92
CA MET A 414 -21.46 -16.39 7.43
C MET A 414 -21.18 -15.02 8.09
N ALA A 415 -21.72 -13.93 7.54
CA ALA A 415 -21.63 -12.61 8.17
C ALA A 415 -22.41 -12.54 9.49
N GLU A 416 -23.60 -13.15 9.57
CA GLU A 416 -24.37 -13.22 10.82
C GLU A 416 -23.71 -14.09 11.87
N MET A 417 -23.07 -15.20 11.48
CA MET A 417 -22.25 -16.01 12.38
C MET A 417 -21.01 -15.26 12.88
N ALA A 418 -20.32 -14.53 12.01
CA ALA A 418 -19.18 -13.68 12.39
C ALA A 418 -19.59 -12.63 13.42
N MET A 419 -20.73 -11.95 13.20
CA MET A 419 -21.26 -11.00 14.18
C MET A 419 -21.68 -11.70 15.47
N LEU A 420 -22.44 -12.81 15.43
CA LEU A 420 -22.83 -13.55 16.65
C LEU A 420 -21.64 -13.96 17.52
N GLN A 421 -20.56 -14.43 16.88
CA GLN A 421 -19.33 -14.81 17.56
C GLN A 421 -18.71 -13.66 18.35
N ASN A 422 -18.80 -12.42 17.84
CA ASN A 422 -18.20 -11.22 18.42
C ASN A 422 -19.15 -10.40 19.30
N LEU A 423 -20.46 -10.60 19.18
CA LEU A 423 -21.51 -9.84 19.88
C LEU A 423 -22.09 -10.56 21.10
N VAL A 424 -21.80 -11.85 21.26
CA VAL A 424 -22.30 -12.62 22.39
C VAL A 424 -21.66 -12.14 23.70
N GLY A 425 -22.52 -11.81 24.67
CA GLY A 425 -22.15 -11.42 26.02
C GLY A 425 -22.76 -12.37 27.06
N PRO A 426 -22.31 -12.31 28.33
CA PRO A 426 -22.76 -13.22 29.40
C PRO A 426 -24.27 -13.20 29.68
N LYS A 427 -24.96 -12.11 29.31
CA LYS A 427 -26.41 -11.91 29.51
C LYS A 427 -27.25 -12.48 28.36
N ASP A 428 -26.63 -12.87 27.24
CA ASP A 428 -27.36 -13.48 26.13
C ASP A 428 -27.76 -14.93 26.46
N ASN A 429 -28.71 -15.48 25.71
CA ASN A 429 -29.08 -16.88 25.81
C ASN A 429 -27.99 -17.77 25.17
N LEU A 430 -26.90 -17.98 25.91
CA LEU A 430 -25.72 -18.72 25.44
C LEU A 430 -26.06 -20.12 24.90
N PRO A 431 -26.93 -20.94 25.54
CA PRO A 431 -27.32 -22.24 24.98
C PRO A 431 -27.96 -22.16 23.59
N GLU A 432 -28.84 -21.18 23.35
CA GLU A 432 -29.49 -21.03 22.03
C GLU A 432 -28.53 -20.51 20.96
N ILE A 433 -27.59 -19.64 21.32
CA ILE A 433 -26.54 -19.16 20.41
C ILE A 433 -25.56 -20.30 20.09
N GLN A 434 -25.22 -21.12 21.09
CA GLN A 434 -24.30 -22.26 20.92
C GLN A 434 -24.80 -23.24 19.86
N LYS A 435 -26.12 -23.53 19.81
CA LYS A 435 -26.73 -24.41 18.79
C LYS A 435 -26.41 -23.98 17.36
N VAL A 436 -26.34 -22.67 17.08
CA VAL A 436 -25.99 -22.15 15.75
C VAL A 436 -24.60 -22.65 15.32
N PHE A 437 -23.64 -22.64 16.24
CA PHE A 437 -22.28 -23.10 15.97
C PHE A 437 -22.17 -24.62 15.96
N GLU A 438 -22.95 -25.34 16.77
CA GLU A 438 -23.05 -26.81 16.70
C GLU A 438 -23.57 -27.27 15.34
N TYR A 439 -24.59 -26.60 14.78
CA TYR A 439 -25.04 -26.87 13.41
C TYR A 439 -23.94 -26.66 12.37
N TYR A 440 -23.12 -25.62 12.54
CA TYR A 440 -21.99 -25.39 11.65
C TYR A 440 -20.94 -26.49 11.77
N GLU A 441 -20.60 -26.95 12.98
CA GLU A 441 -19.67 -28.07 13.18
C GLU A 441 -20.19 -29.37 12.56
N GLN A 442 -21.48 -29.67 12.71
CA GLN A 442 -22.11 -30.82 12.05
C GLN A 442 -22.05 -30.70 10.52
N PHE A 443 -22.28 -29.51 9.98
CA PHE A 443 -22.06 -29.26 8.56
C PHE A 443 -20.61 -29.52 8.15
N LEU A 444 -19.62 -29.01 8.91
CA LEU A 444 -18.20 -29.21 8.59
C LEU A 444 -17.79 -30.70 8.62
N ILE A 445 -18.35 -31.49 9.53
CA ILE A 445 -18.15 -32.95 9.57
C ILE A 445 -18.68 -33.59 8.29
N ASN A 446 -19.92 -33.26 7.91
CA ASN A 446 -20.65 -33.91 6.83
C ASN A 446 -20.35 -33.36 5.42
N CYS A 447 -19.78 -32.16 5.30
CA CYS A 447 -19.52 -31.54 4.01
C CYS A 447 -18.40 -32.26 3.25
N LYS A 448 -18.40 -32.14 1.92
CA LYS A 448 -17.38 -32.76 1.07
C LYS A 448 -16.01 -32.16 1.37
N SER A 449 -14.95 -32.96 1.26
CA SER A 449 -13.57 -32.48 1.41
C SER A 449 -13.13 -31.56 0.27
N ARG A 450 -13.78 -31.64 -0.89
CA ARG A 450 -13.53 -30.79 -2.08
C ARG A 450 -14.84 -30.34 -2.71
N GLY A 451 -14.78 -29.26 -3.50
CA GLY A 451 -15.93 -28.69 -4.18
C GLY A 451 -16.66 -27.60 -3.41
N GLU A 452 -17.70 -27.09 -4.04
CA GLU A 452 -18.58 -26.06 -3.47
C GLU A 452 -19.44 -26.67 -2.34
N ASN A 453 -19.19 -26.23 -1.11
CA ASN A 453 -19.99 -26.51 0.07
C ASN A 453 -20.65 -25.20 0.54
N TYR A 454 -21.98 -25.13 0.47
CA TYR A 454 -22.74 -23.99 0.98
C TYR A 454 -23.43 -24.39 2.28
N PHE A 455 -22.97 -23.86 3.43
CA PHE A 455 -23.61 -24.11 4.71
C PHE A 455 -25.07 -23.69 4.66
N SER A 456 -25.35 -22.53 4.08
CA SER A 456 -26.70 -21.99 3.90
C SER A 456 -27.66 -22.90 3.14
N ARG A 457 -27.18 -23.93 2.44
CA ARG A 457 -28.01 -24.92 1.71
C ARG A 457 -28.11 -26.28 2.39
N SER A 458 -27.32 -26.53 3.43
CA SER A 458 -27.40 -27.78 4.18
C SER A 458 -28.62 -27.76 5.12
N LYS A 459 -29.01 -28.95 5.62
CA LYS A 459 -30.09 -29.06 6.62
C LYS A 459 -29.72 -28.28 7.88
N GLU A 460 -28.47 -28.41 8.31
CA GLU A 460 -27.89 -27.73 9.46
C GLU A 460 -27.88 -26.21 9.27
N GLY A 461 -27.53 -25.71 8.08
CA GLY A 461 -27.54 -24.26 7.84
C GLY A 461 -28.93 -23.66 7.78
N GLN A 462 -29.94 -24.41 7.30
CA GLN A 462 -31.34 -23.97 7.38
C GLN A 462 -31.82 -23.87 8.84
N LEU A 463 -31.41 -24.81 9.69
CA LEU A 463 -31.66 -24.76 11.14
C LEU A 463 -30.94 -23.57 11.78
N ALA A 464 -29.67 -23.34 11.44
CA ALA A 464 -28.91 -22.18 11.91
C ALA A 464 -29.59 -20.86 11.52
N ILE A 465 -30.01 -20.69 10.26
CA ILE A 465 -30.75 -19.49 9.81
C ILE A 465 -32.02 -19.28 10.63
N ALA A 466 -32.79 -20.34 10.90
CA ALA A 466 -34.00 -20.25 11.72
C ALA A 466 -33.69 -19.81 13.16
N HIS A 467 -32.66 -20.38 13.78
CA HIS A 467 -32.21 -20.00 15.12
C HIS A 467 -31.69 -18.57 15.18
N ILE A 468 -30.88 -18.12 14.22
CA ILE A 468 -30.39 -16.74 14.15
C ILE A 468 -31.56 -15.75 14.02
N LYS A 469 -32.59 -16.07 13.23
CA LYS A 469 -33.81 -15.25 13.15
C LYS A 469 -34.53 -15.15 14.49
N ALA A 470 -34.63 -16.25 15.23
CA ALA A 470 -35.24 -16.26 16.56
C ALA A 470 -34.41 -15.44 17.58
N ILE A 471 -33.08 -15.59 17.59
CA ILE A 471 -32.17 -14.80 18.44
C ILE A 471 -32.33 -13.30 18.15
N LYS A 472 -32.32 -12.91 16.87
CA LYS A 472 -32.50 -11.51 16.47
C LYS A 472 -33.87 -10.98 16.86
N ALA A 473 -34.94 -11.77 16.71
CA ALA A 473 -36.27 -11.37 17.15
C ALA A 473 -36.32 -11.16 18.67
N ALA A 474 -35.70 -12.04 19.47
CA ALA A 474 -35.59 -11.86 20.91
C ALA A 474 -34.85 -10.56 21.27
N TRP A 475 -33.75 -10.24 20.57
CA TRP A 475 -33.03 -8.98 20.75
C TRP A 475 -33.86 -7.73 20.39
N THR A 476 -34.87 -7.83 19.51
CA THR A 476 -35.78 -6.71 19.23
C THR A 476 -36.88 -6.52 20.27
N GLN A 477 -37.25 -7.57 21.01
CA GLN A 477 -38.41 -7.59 21.91
C GLN A 477 -38.05 -7.25 23.37
N GLN A 478 -36.77 -7.28 23.75
CA GLN A 478 -36.37 -6.98 25.11
C GLN A 478 -36.53 -5.48 25.43
N ASP A 479 -37.49 -5.15 26.30
CA ASP A 479 -37.48 -3.97 27.17
C ASP A 479 -36.26 -3.95 28.14
N ALA A 480 -35.44 -5.01 28.10
CA ALA A 480 -34.38 -5.36 29.05
C ALA A 480 -32.96 -5.17 28.50
N ARG A 481 -32.66 -4.07 27.81
CA ARG A 481 -31.26 -3.63 27.76
C ARG A 481 -30.95 -3.05 29.13
N VAL A 482 -30.53 -3.91 30.07
CA VAL A 482 -29.89 -3.47 31.31
C VAL A 482 -28.58 -2.83 30.88
N TYR A 483 -28.69 -1.55 30.53
CA TYR A 483 -27.57 -0.74 30.14
C TYR A 483 -26.81 -0.42 31.42
N GLU A 484 -25.63 -1.01 31.55
CA GLU A 484 -24.72 -0.65 32.62
C GLU A 484 -24.18 0.75 32.31
N GLN A 485 -24.40 1.70 33.20
CA GLN A 485 -23.84 3.05 33.07
C GLN A 485 -22.31 3.00 32.90
N ASP A 486 -21.68 1.96 33.44
CA ASP A 486 -20.23 1.74 33.47
C ASP A 486 -19.71 0.84 32.32
N ALA A 487 -20.53 0.52 31.31
CA ALA A 487 -20.09 -0.29 30.16
C ALA A 487 -18.87 0.35 29.47
N THR A 488 -17.92 -0.48 29.06
CA THR A 488 -16.75 -0.03 28.29
C THR A 488 -17.15 0.45 26.90
N PRO A 489 -16.33 1.27 26.23
CA PRO A 489 -16.56 1.69 24.85
C PRO A 489 -16.82 0.51 23.88
N VAL A 490 -16.09 -0.60 24.04
CA VAL A 490 -16.25 -1.79 23.19
C VAL A 490 -17.60 -2.46 23.45
N GLU A 491 -18.04 -2.59 24.70
CA GLU A 491 -19.35 -3.16 25.05
C GLU A 491 -20.51 -2.30 24.51
N LYS A 492 -20.38 -0.96 24.56
CA LYS A 492 -21.36 -0.05 23.94
C LYS A 492 -21.43 -0.26 22.43
N ALA A 493 -20.28 -0.41 21.77
CA ALA A 493 -20.22 -0.69 20.34
C ALA A 493 -20.82 -2.06 19.98
N GLN A 494 -20.59 -3.08 20.83
CA GLN A 494 -21.21 -4.41 20.69
C GLN A 494 -22.73 -4.31 20.74
N GLU A 495 -23.30 -3.62 21.74
CA GLU A 495 -24.75 -3.48 21.86
C GLU A 495 -25.36 -2.65 20.72
N ALA A 496 -24.65 -1.63 20.23
CA ALA A 496 -25.06 -0.88 19.04
C ALA A 496 -25.08 -1.77 17.78
N LEU A 497 -24.04 -2.57 17.55
CA LEU A 497 -23.96 -3.48 16.40
C LEU A 497 -24.97 -4.64 16.53
N LYS A 498 -25.23 -5.13 17.75
CA LYS A 498 -26.32 -6.08 18.05
C LYS A 498 -27.68 -5.50 17.66
N THR A 499 -27.92 -4.23 17.98
CA THR A 499 -29.15 -3.51 17.59
C THR A 499 -29.28 -3.37 16.07
N ILE A 500 -28.20 -3.02 15.38
CA ILE A 500 -28.14 -2.96 13.89
C ILE A 500 -28.48 -4.34 13.29
N MET A 501 -27.85 -5.40 13.81
CA MET A 501 -28.04 -6.76 13.31
C MET A 501 -29.48 -7.24 13.54
N ALA A 502 -30.03 -7.05 14.74
CA ALA A 502 -31.40 -7.42 15.09
C ALA A 502 -32.44 -6.79 14.15
N ASN A 503 -32.17 -5.57 13.68
CA ASN A 503 -33.03 -4.81 12.77
C ASN A 503 -32.64 -4.93 11.28
N ASN A 504 -31.74 -5.86 10.93
CA ASN A 504 -31.30 -6.12 9.55
C ASN A 504 -30.69 -4.91 8.83
N LEU A 505 -30.13 -3.94 9.55
CA LEU A 505 -29.50 -2.79 8.90
C LEU A 505 -28.18 -3.18 8.22
N HIS A 506 -27.51 -4.26 8.65
CA HIS A 506 -26.38 -4.87 7.95
C HIS A 506 -26.73 -5.44 6.57
N HIS A 507 -28.02 -5.64 6.27
CA HIS A 507 -28.47 -5.98 4.91
C HIS A 507 -28.50 -4.78 3.97
N LYS A 508 -28.20 -3.55 4.42
CA LYS A 508 -28.30 -2.35 3.58
C LYS A 508 -26.92 -1.77 3.30
N HIS A 509 -26.62 -1.55 2.01
CA HIS A 509 -25.38 -0.90 1.56
C HIS A 509 -25.13 0.45 2.23
N GLU A 510 -26.19 1.19 2.58
CA GLU A 510 -26.12 2.47 3.30
C GLU A 510 -25.34 2.38 4.63
N TYR A 511 -25.45 1.24 5.33
CA TYR A 511 -24.81 1.02 6.63
C TYR A 511 -23.58 0.12 6.55
N ALA A 512 -23.17 -0.32 5.35
CA ALA A 512 -22.09 -1.29 5.17
C ALA A 512 -20.77 -0.85 5.81
N LYS A 513 -20.37 0.42 5.61
CA LYS A 513 -19.15 0.97 6.23
C LYS A 513 -19.26 1.08 7.73
N LEU A 514 -20.41 1.55 8.25
CA LEU A 514 -20.65 1.63 9.69
C LEU A 514 -20.55 0.24 10.34
N VAL A 515 -21.17 -0.77 9.74
CA VAL A 515 -21.12 -2.16 10.22
C VAL A 515 -19.70 -2.69 10.21
N GLN A 516 -18.97 -2.54 9.09
CA GLN A 516 -17.59 -3.00 8.98
C GLN A 516 -16.66 -2.29 9.98
N SER A 517 -16.80 -0.97 10.15
CA SER A 517 -16.02 -0.20 11.13
C SER A 517 -16.31 -0.60 12.58
N LEU A 518 -17.59 -0.80 12.95
CA LEU A 518 -17.93 -1.29 14.28
C LEU A 518 -17.43 -2.72 14.50
N SER A 519 -17.56 -3.61 13.51
CA SER A 519 -17.08 -5.00 13.61
C SER A 519 -15.58 -5.05 13.87
N MET A 520 -14.79 -4.35 13.05
CA MET A 520 -13.33 -4.30 13.19
C MET A 520 -12.84 -3.61 14.47
N PHE A 521 -13.64 -2.72 15.06
CA PHE A 521 -13.36 -2.09 16.36
C PHE A 521 -13.59 -3.05 17.54
N ILE A 522 -14.57 -3.94 17.42
CA ILE A 522 -14.97 -4.91 18.46
C ILE A 522 -14.10 -6.18 18.43
N GLU A 523 -13.70 -6.61 17.23
CA GLU A 523 -12.97 -7.86 17.01
C GLU A 523 -11.58 -7.88 17.69
N GLU A 524 -11.27 -8.96 18.42
CA GLU A 524 -9.92 -9.17 18.98
C GLU A 524 -8.88 -9.42 17.87
N ALA A 525 -9.27 -10.17 16.85
CA ALA A 525 -8.45 -10.43 15.68
C ALA A 525 -9.28 -10.34 14.40
N SER A 526 -8.81 -9.52 13.47
CA SER A 526 -9.48 -9.26 12.21
C SER A 526 -8.49 -9.30 11.05
N ILE A 527 -8.94 -9.89 9.96
CA ILE A 527 -8.30 -9.81 8.65
C ILE A 527 -9.22 -8.99 7.76
N ALA A 528 -8.72 -7.96 7.10
CA ALA A 528 -9.49 -7.13 6.17
C ALA A 528 -8.96 -7.29 4.75
N GLY A 529 -9.84 -7.66 3.82
CA GLY A 529 -9.47 -7.93 2.44
C GLY A 529 -10.40 -7.29 1.43
N CYS A 530 -9.82 -6.85 0.32
CA CYS A 530 -10.55 -6.28 -0.81
C CYS A 530 -9.82 -6.58 -2.13
N LYS A 531 -10.58 -6.76 -3.22
CA LYS A 531 -10.04 -7.02 -4.56
C LYS A 531 -9.13 -5.91 -5.10
N SER A 532 -9.45 -4.64 -4.86
CA SER A 532 -8.67 -3.46 -5.27
C SER A 532 -8.03 -2.82 -4.03
N GLY A 533 -7.25 -3.63 -3.32
CA GLY A 533 -7.18 -3.74 -1.86
C GLY A 533 -6.78 -2.55 -0.98
N ASN A 534 -6.52 -1.34 -1.48
CA ASN A 534 -6.09 -0.23 -0.61
C ASN A 534 -7.30 0.57 -0.14
N GLU A 535 -8.02 1.13 -1.10
CA GLU A 535 -8.91 2.27 -0.91
C GLU A 535 -10.08 1.97 0.04
N ARG A 536 -10.66 0.77 -0.08
CA ARG A 536 -11.82 0.36 0.73
C ARG A 536 -11.44 -0.08 2.14
N ALA A 537 -10.30 -0.76 2.28
CA ALA A 537 -9.80 -1.11 3.61
C ALA A 537 -9.36 0.14 4.37
N GLN A 538 -8.79 1.14 3.67
CA GLN A 538 -8.44 2.44 4.24
C GLN A 538 -9.64 3.21 4.76
N ALA A 539 -10.72 3.27 3.98
CA ALA A 539 -11.97 3.90 4.40
C ALA A 539 -12.52 3.31 5.71
N ILE A 540 -12.46 1.99 5.86
CA ILE A 540 -12.93 1.31 7.07
C ILE A 540 -11.96 1.53 8.22
N ASN A 541 -10.67 1.25 8.02
CA ASN A 541 -9.66 1.40 9.07
C ASN A 541 -9.60 2.85 9.57
N GLY A 542 -9.71 3.86 8.69
CA GLY A 542 -9.68 5.27 9.09
C GLY A 542 -10.80 5.62 10.07
N ARG A 543 -12.00 5.05 9.84
CA ARG A 543 -13.12 5.15 10.78
C ARG A 543 -12.88 4.35 12.08
N VAL A 544 -12.14 3.23 12.02
CA VAL A 544 -11.73 2.48 13.23
C VAL A 544 -10.75 3.30 14.07
N ALA A 545 -9.76 3.97 13.47
CA ALA A 545 -8.84 4.85 14.19
C ALA A 545 -9.57 6.01 14.89
N ILE A 546 -10.64 6.53 14.28
CA ILE A 546 -11.52 7.51 14.93
C ILE A 546 -12.25 6.91 16.12
N LEU A 547 -12.79 5.69 16.00
CA LEU A 547 -13.43 5.01 17.12
C LEU A 547 -12.45 4.80 18.29
N ASP A 548 -11.18 4.46 18.01
CA ASP A 548 -10.14 4.35 19.03
C ASP A 548 -9.88 5.66 19.75
N HIS A 549 -9.75 6.74 18.99
CA HIS A 549 -9.48 8.07 19.52
C HIS A 549 -10.62 8.53 20.42
N GLU A 550 -11.85 8.29 19.99
CA GLU A 550 -13.06 8.73 20.68
C GLU A 550 -13.43 7.85 21.88
N ALA A 551 -12.96 6.60 21.93
CA ALA A 551 -13.29 5.64 22.99
C ALA A 551 -12.86 6.12 24.39
N SER A 552 -11.77 6.89 24.49
CA SER A 552 -11.26 7.40 25.77
C SER A 552 -11.93 8.71 26.22
N LYS A 553 -12.79 9.32 25.40
CA LYS A 553 -13.36 10.65 25.66
C LYS A 553 -14.74 10.57 26.30
N THR A 554 -14.89 11.20 27.46
CA THR A 554 -16.15 11.23 28.22
C THR A 554 -17.27 12.01 27.53
N ASP A 555 -16.94 13.01 26.72
CA ASP A 555 -17.89 13.89 26.04
C ASP A 555 -18.09 13.55 24.55
N SER A 556 -17.52 12.45 24.06
CA SER A 556 -17.55 12.05 22.65
C SER A 556 -18.99 12.00 22.09
N ILE A 557 -19.22 12.80 21.04
CA ILE A 557 -20.48 12.81 20.29
C ILE A 557 -20.71 11.45 19.61
N ILE A 558 -19.64 10.78 19.17
CA ILE A 558 -19.72 9.47 18.54
C ILE A 558 -20.15 8.42 19.56
N PHE A 559 -19.53 8.37 20.74
CA PHE A 559 -19.94 7.38 21.77
C PHE A 559 -21.30 7.68 22.39
N LYS A 560 -21.72 8.95 22.46
CA LYS A 560 -23.11 9.32 22.78
C LYS A 560 -24.10 8.79 21.73
N ALA A 561 -23.74 8.83 20.44
CA ALA A 561 -24.57 8.28 19.37
C ALA A 561 -24.56 6.74 19.34
N ILE A 562 -23.42 6.09 19.65
CA ILE A 562 -23.33 4.64 19.86
C ILE A 562 -24.25 4.24 21.00
N ASP A 563 -24.20 4.95 22.12
CA ASP A 563 -25.06 4.70 23.27
C ASP A 563 -26.55 4.85 22.93
N ALA A 564 -26.92 5.94 22.24
CA ALA A 564 -28.29 6.15 21.81
C ALA A 564 -28.80 5.03 20.87
N LEU A 565 -27.95 4.57 19.94
CA LEU A 565 -28.26 3.43 19.07
C LEU A 565 -28.37 2.13 19.86
N ALA A 566 -27.47 1.90 20.81
CA ALA A 566 -27.49 0.76 21.73
C ALA A 566 -28.70 0.76 22.67
N LYS A 567 -29.49 1.84 22.74
CA LYS A 567 -30.76 1.93 23.49
C LYS A 567 -31.99 2.10 22.59
N ALA A 568 -31.80 2.15 21.27
CA ALA A 568 -32.87 2.50 20.33
C ALA A 568 -33.97 1.44 20.28
N ARG A 569 -35.23 1.90 20.36
CA ARG A 569 -36.42 1.07 20.07
C ARG A 569 -36.47 0.74 18.58
N PRO A 570 -37.07 -0.40 18.17
CA PRO A 570 -37.09 -0.84 16.76
C PRO A 570 -37.49 0.25 15.74
N GLY A 571 -38.46 1.11 16.06
CA GLY A 571 -38.89 2.21 15.20
C GLY A 571 -37.83 3.31 14.97
N ASP A 572 -36.93 3.52 15.92
CA ASP A 572 -35.94 4.60 15.89
C ASP A 572 -34.54 4.15 15.46
N VAL A 573 -34.29 2.83 15.38
CA VAL A 573 -32.95 2.27 15.08
C VAL A 573 -32.36 2.86 13.80
N LYS A 574 -33.18 3.04 12.75
CA LYS A 574 -32.71 3.62 11.49
C LYS A 574 -32.20 5.05 11.68
N LYS A 575 -32.93 5.87 12.45
CA LYS A 575 -32.57 7.27 12.73
C LYS A 575 -31.24 7.31 13.49
N TYR A 576 -31.13 6.57 14.60
CA TYR A 576 -29.92 6.56 15.41
C TYR A 576 -28.70 5.97 14.68
N ALA A 577 -28.90 4.95 13.83
CA ALA A 577 -27.83 4.41 12.99
C ALA A 577 -27.35 5.43 11.95
N SER A 578 -28.28 6.20 11.34
CA SER A 578 -27.94 7.28 10.42
C SER A 578 -27.26 8.45 11.14
N ASP A 579 -27.66 8.78 12.37
CA ASP A 579 -26.99 9.80 13.19
C ASP A 579 -25.57 9.39 13.57
N LEU A 580 -25.35 8.14 14.01
CA LEU A 580 -24.02 7.60 14.29
C LEU A 580 -23.14 7.61 13.03
N LYS A 581 -23.68 7.13 11.90
CA LYS A 581 -22.98 7.16 10.61
C LYS A 581 -22.55 8.58 10.25
N ARG A 582 -23.45 9.56 10.36
CA ARG A 582 -23.16 10.97 10.06
C ARG A 582 -22.05 11.52 10.95
N ASN A 583 -22.11 11.29 12.26
CA ASN A 583 -21.11 11.79 13.20
C ASN A 583 -19.72 11.17 12.94
N LEU A 584 -19.68 9.88 12.61
CA LEU A 584 -18.44 9.19 12.25
C LEU A 584 -17.88 9.70 10.91
N ASP A 585 -18.73 9.86 9.90
CA ASP A 585 -18.32 10.39 8.58
C ASP A 585 -17.86 11.86 8.68
N ASP A 586 -18.51 12.69 9.50
CA ASP A 586 -18.12 14.09 9.72
C ASP A 586 -16.73 14.19 10.34
N LYS A 587 -16.44 13.39 11.38
CA LYS A 587 -15.09 13.32 11.95
C LYS A 587 -14.08 12.75 10.96
N TYR A 588 -14.46 11.75 10.17
CA TYR A 588 -13.59 11.14 9.15
C TYR A 588 -13.24 12.08 8.02
N ASP A 589 -14.15 12.96 7.61
CA ASP A 589 -13.90 13.98 6.59
C ASP A 589 -12.78 14.96 6.97
N HIS A 590 -12.43 15.05 8.25
CA HIS A 590 -11.33 15.89 8.73
C HIS A 590 -10.02 15.10 8.92
N HIS A 591 -10.02 13.77 8.71
CA HIS A 591 -8.89 12.85 8.96
C HIS A 591 -8.65 11.85 7.81
N LEU A 592 -8.89 12.25 6.55
CA LEU A 592 -8.84 11.39 5.37
C LEU A 592 -7.44 10.91 4.99
N GLN A 593 -6.40 11.67 5.37
CA GLN A 593 -5.00 11.51 5.00
C GLN A 593 -4.11 11.19 6.21
N THR A 594 -4.67 10.47 7.20
CA THR A 594 -3.95 9.98 8.38
C THR A 594 -3.15 8.70 8.09
N GLY A 595 -2.45 8.13 9.07
CA GLY A 595 -1.52 7.00 8.87
C GLY A 595 -2.07 5.82 8.08
N LEU A 596 -3.37 5.53 8.18
CA LEU A 596 -3.99 4.42 7.45
C LEU A 596 -4.12 4.67 5.94
N SER A 597 -4.17 5.93 5.51
CA SER A 597 -4.12 6.32 4.10
C SER A 597 -2.77 5.95 3.44
N LEU A 598 -1.72 5.79 4.23
CA LEU A 598 -0.36 5.53 3.74
C LEU A 598 -0.15 4.12 3.24
N ILE A 599 -1.02 3.17 3.63
CA ILE A 599 -1.03 1.81 3.05
C ILE A 599 -1.10 1.90 1.51
N SER A 600 -1.81 2.89 0.96
CA SER A 600 -1.88 3.06 -0.48
C SER A 600 -0.62 3.62 -1.06
N ASP A 601 -0.03 4.62 -0.41
CA ASP A 601 1.21 5.23 -0.86
C ASP A 601 2.34 4.19 -0.89
N VAL A 602 2.48 3.37 0.15
CA VAL A 602 3.51 2.31 0.20
C VAL A 602 3.28 1.18 -0.81
N ASP A 603 2.02 0.84 -1.13
CA ASP A 603 1.70 -0.24 -2.06
C ASP A 603 1.68 0.22 -3.54
N GLN A 604 1.09 1.39 -3.81
CA GLN A 604 0.78 1.88 -5.16
C GLN A 604 1.58 3.13 -5.57
N GLY A 605 2.36 3.71 -4.65
CA GLY A 605 3.08 4.96 -4.85
C GLY A 605 2.21 6.21 -4.72
N ALA A 606 0.91 6.07 -4.42
CA ALA A 606 0.01 7.22 -4.32
C ALA A 606 -1.27 6.91 -3.54
N SER A 607 -2.02 7.98 -3.28
CA SER A 607 -3.33 7.91 -2.64
C SER A 607 -4.29 6.99 -3.42
N ALA A 608 -5.32 6.50 -2.72
CA ALA A 608 -6.49 5.91 -3.34
C ALA A 608 -7.09 6.82 -4.45
N LYS A 609 -7.89 6.26 -5.37
CA LYS A 609 -8.66 7.02 -6.37
C LYS A 609 -10.15 7.04 -6.06
N VAL A 610 -10.53 6.97 -4.78
CA VAL A 610 -11.93 6.92 -4.38
C VAL A 610 -12.47 8.32 -4.19
N ASN A 611 -13.66 8.56 -4.74
CA ASN A 611 -14.33 9.84 -4.69
C ASN A 611 -15.65 9.73 -3.91
N ALA A 612 -16.06 10.84 -3.30
CA ALA A 612 -17.36 10.99 -2.67
C ALA A 612 -18.47 10.99 -3.71
N LYS A 613 -19.59 10.31 -3.44
CA LYS A 613 -20.76 10.29 -4.34
C LYS A 613 -21.30 11.70 -4.55
N ALA A 614 -21.43 12.13 -5.82
CA ALA A 614 -22.00 13.44 -6.15
C ALA A 614 -23.54 13.40 -6.14
N PRO A 615 -24.23 14.28 -5.38
CA PRO A 615 -25.70 14.29 -5.27
C PRO A 615 -26.45 14.49 -6.60
N TRP A 616 -25.84 15.25 -7.52
CA TRP A 616 -26.39 15.65 -8.81
C TRP A 616 -26.07 14.66 -9.95
N TYR A 617 -25.21 13.67 -9.70
CA TYR A 617 -24.73 12.70 -10.69
C TYR A 617 -25.15 11.24 -10.39
N LYS A 618 -26.22 11.05 -9.59
CA LYS A 618 -26.66 9.74 -9.06
C LYS A 618 -26.74 8.61 -10.09
N PHE A 619 -27.07 8.90 -11.35
CA PHE A 619 -27.14 7.91 -12.41
C PHE A 619 -25.75 7.41 -12.86
N TRP A 620 -24.80 8.31 -13.11
CA TRP A 620 -23.45 7.97 -13.58
C TRP A 620 -22.53 7.46 -12.45
N THR A 621 -22.73 7.94 -11.21
CA THR A 621 -22.00 7.40 -10.04
C THR A 621 -22.34 5.94 -9.76
N ARG A 622 -23.52 5.46 -10.19
CA ARG A 622 -23.89 4.04 -10.14
C ARG A 622 -23.20 3.19 -11.20
N LEU A 623 -22.52 3.80 -12.17
CA LEU A 623 -21.78 3.11 -13.23
C LEU A 623 -20.26 3.16 -13.02
N ASN A 624 -19.76 4.01 -12.12
CA ASN A 624 -18.34 4.15 -11.85
C ASN A 624 -18.01 3.72 -10.40
N PRO A 625 -17.35 2.57 -10.20
CA PRO A 625 -17.06 2.01 -8.88
C PRO A 625 -16.06 2.83 -8.05
N ASN A 626 -15.45 3.87 -8.62
CA ASN A 626 -14.58 4.79 -7.88
C ASN A 626 -15.39 5.78 -7.03
N TYR A 627 -16.69 6.00 -7.30
CA TYR A 627 -17.58 6.81 -6.45
C TYR A 627 -18.16 5.96 -5.30
N ALA A 628 -17.26 5.48 -4.44
CA ALA A 628 -17.60 4.57 -3.35
C ALA A 628 -17.81 5.30 -2.02
N GLU A 629 -17.33 6.53 -1.87
CA GLU A 629 -17.40 7.26 -0.60
C GLU A 629 -18.70 8.07 -0.40
N GLU A 630 -18.98 8.44 0.85
CA GLU A 630 -20.20 9.15 1.22
C GLU A 630 -20.21 10.58 0.69
N SER A 631 -21.36 11.08 0.24
CA SER A 631 -21.49 12.44 -0.28
C SER A 631 -21.25 13.53 0.77
N SER A 632 -21.20 13.15 2.04
CA SER A 632 -20.88 14.04 3.16
C SER A 632 -19.38 14.33 3.28
N LEU A 633 -18.51 13.54 2.64
CA LEU A 633 -17.07 13.76 2.69
C LEU A 633 -16.67 14.88 1.73
N LYS A 634 -16.70 16.13 2.19
CA LYS A 634 -16.44 17.32 1.37
C LYS A 634 -14.95 17.55 1.13
N HIS A 635 -14.09 17.11 2.04
CA HIS A 635 -12.64 17.25 1.94
C HIS A 635 -12.00 16.12 1.13
N LEU A 636 -12.77 15.12 0.69
CA LEU A 636 -12.26 14.04 -0.16
C LEU A 636 -12.09 14.50 -1.61
N SER A 637 -10.87 14.89 -1.99
CA SER A 637 -10.48 15.20 -3.38
C SER A 637 -9.36 14.27 -3.87
N GLN A 638 -9.71 13.36 -4.78
CA GLN A 638 -8.80 12.35 -5.35
C GLN A 638 -9.02 12.16 -6.86
N GLU A 639 -9.47 13.20 -7.57
CA GLU A 639 -9.70 13.08 -9.01
C GLU A 639 -8.39 12.93 -9.79
N LYS A 640 -7.29 13.49 -9.27
CA LYS A 640 -6.00 13.52 -9.97
C LYS A 640 -4.98 12.51 -9.42
N SER A 641 -5.27 11.83 -8.31
CA SER A 641 -4.41 10.77 -7.75
C SER A 641 -4.19 9.60 -8.70
N GLY A 642 -5.16 9.33 -9.57
CA GLY A 642 -5.10 8.23 -10.54
C GLY A 642 -3.91 8.29 -11.50
N ASN A 643 -3.31 9.46 -11.76
CA ASN A 643 -2.10 9.57 -12.61
C ASN A 643 -0.81 9.22 -11.88
N MET A 644 -0.88 9.02 -10.57
CA MET A 644 0.25 8.71 -9.70
C MET A 644 0.24 7.24 -9.26
N GLN A 645 -0.79 6.46 -9.59
CA GLN A 645 -0.86 5.05 -9.19
C GLN A 645 -0.01 4.15 -10.11
N ALA A 646 0.60 3.12 -9.53
CA ALA A 646 1.42 2.12 -10.24
C ALA A 646 0.79 1.56 -11.54
N HIS A 647 -0.53 1.33 -11.52
CA HIS A 647 -1.30 0.71 -12.59
C HIS A 647 -1.97 1.72 -13.53
N LYS A 648 -1.76 3.03 -13.32
CA LYS A 648 -2.38 4.12 -14.08
C LYS A 648 -1.44 5.32 -14.21
N GLY A 649 -0.88 5.53 -15.40
CA GLY A 649 -0.11 6.73 -15.72
C GLY A 649 1.35 6.73 -15.26
N LEU A 650 1.76 5.88 -14.31
CA LEU A 650 3.17 5.81 -13.87
C LEU A 650 4.11 5.46 -15.03
N THR A 651 3.86 4.36 -15.75
CA THR A 651 4.71 3.97 -16.90
C THR A 651 4.70 5.01 -18.02
N ASP A 652 3.56 5.67 -18.23
CA ASP A 652 3.43 6.76 -19.21
C ASP A 652 4.28 7.99 -18.81
N ALA A 653 4.32 8.31 -17.52
CA ALA A 653 5.12 9.42 -16.98
C ALA A 653 6.63 9.12 -17.10
N MET A 654 7.04 7.90 -16.75
CA MET A 654 8.43 7.44 -16.91
C MET A 654 8.86 7.44 -18.39
N ALA A 655 7.97 7.02 -19.29
CA ALA A 655 8.23 7.04 -20.73
C ALA A 655 8.44 8.47 -21.23
N ALA A 656 7.52 9.38 -20.88
CA ALA A 656 7.59 10.78 -21.28
C ALA A 656 8.86 11.47 -20.77
N ALA A 657 9.22 11.26 -19.50
CA ALA A 657 10.45 11.78 -18.91
C ALA A 657 11.71 11.24 -19.62
N SER A 658 11.69 9.99 -20.06
CA SER A 658 12.81 9.38 -20.79
C SER A 658 12.92 9.83 -22.25
N GLY A 659 12.09 10.78 -22.70
CA GLY A 659 12.05 11.27 -24.08
C GLY A 659 11.32 10.34 -25.06
N HIS A 660 10.55 9.36 -24.54
CA HIS A 660 9.76 8.44 -25.36
C HIS A 660 8.28 8.86 -25.34
N PRO A 661 7.62 8.99 -26.50
CA PRO A 661 6.22 9.42 -26.55
C PRO A 661 5.25 8.38 -25.97
N LYS A 662 4.17 8.86 -25.33
CA LYS A 662 3.11 8.11 -24.62
C LYS A 662 2.31 7.05 -25.42
N SER A 663 2.61 6.88 -26.71
CA SER A 663 1.88 6.16 -27.77
C SER A 663 1.20 7.08 -28.80
N PHE A 664 1.12 6.57 -30.04
CA PHE A 664 0.46 7.24 -31.17
C PHE A 664 -1.08 7.32 -30.98
N SER A 665 -1.69 6.34 -30.31
CA SER A 665 -3.15 6.23 -30.10
C SER A 665 -3.70 7.08 -28.96
N ALA A 666 -2.94 7.27 -27.87
CA ALA A 666 -3.34 8.13 -26.75
C ALA A 666 -3.40 9.62 -27.14
N TYR A 667 -2.60 10.02 -28.14
CA TYR A 667 -2.56 11.37 -28.68
C TYR A 667 -3.75 11.69 -29.60
N LEU A 668 -4.21 10.70 -30.38
CA LEU A 668 -5.31 10.87 -31.34
C LEU A 668 -6.71 10.92 -30.71
N GLY A 669 -6.85 10.78 -29.39
CA GLY A 669 -8.15 10.72 -28.73
C GLY A 669 -8.93 9.40 -28.97
N PHE A 670 -8.33 8.41 -29.64
CA PHE A 670 -9.02 7.16 -29.98
C PHE A 670 -9.22 6.18 -28.82
N GLY A 671 -8.72 6.48 -27.61
CA GLY A 671 -8.90 5.63 -26.43
C GLY A 671 -10.36 5.41 -26.00
N LYS A 672 -11.31 6.22 -26.49
CA LYS A 672 -12.76 5.99 -26.33
C LYS A 672 -13.52 5.88 -27.66
N LEU A 673 -13.03 6.47 -28.75
CA LEU A 673 -13.67 6.41 -30.08
C LEU A 673 -13.24 5.21 -30.94
N GLY A 674 -12.23 4.44 -30.52
CA GLY A 674 -11.66 3.33 -31.30
C GLY A 674 -12.61 2.15 -31.55
N MET A 675 -13.77 2.10 -30.89
CA MET A 675 -14.82 1.10 -31.21
C MET A 675 -15.77 1.52 -32.33
N ALA A 676 -15.80 2.80 -32.74
CA ALA A 676 -16.71 3.29 -33.78
C ALA A 676 -16.07 3.31 -35.18
N LEU A 677 -14.74 3.34 -35.27
CA LEU A 677 -14.00 3.40 -36.55
C LEU A 677 -13.71 2.03 -37.17
N SER A 678 -14.00 0.93 -36.47
CA SER A 678 -13.87 -0.43 -37.00
C SER A 678 -14.99 -0.83 -37.96
N ILE A 679 -15.99 0.03 -38.20
CA ILE A 679 -17.17 -0.28 -39.03
C ILE A 679 -17.11 0.37 -40.43
N ILE A 680 -16.20 1.31 -40.71
CA ILE A 680 -16.10 1.90 -42.05
C ILE A 680 -14.90 1.31 -42.79
N THR A 681 -15.17 0.24 -43.52
CA THR A 681 -14.35 -0.27 -44.62
C THR A 681 -14.06 0.84 -45.63
N LEU A 682 -12.78 1.15 -45.91
CA LEU A 682 -12.22 1.60 -47.21
C LEU A 682 -10.76 2.12 -47.09
N PRO A 683 -9.95 2.08 -48.17
CA PRO A 683 -8.49 2.19 -48.19
C PRO A 683 -7.91 3.62 -48.05
N ILE A 684 -8.60 4.51 -47.32
CA ILE A 684 -8.17 5.90 -47.06
C ILE A 684 -7.29 6.01 -45.79
N SER A 685 -7.16 4.92 -45.03
CA SER A 685 -6.46 4.91 -43.74
C SER A 685 -5.00 5.32 -43.81
N ALA A 686 -4.25 4.99 -44.87
CA ALA A 686 -2.82 5.29 -44.95
C ALA A 686 -2.50 6.79 -45.11
N LEU A 687 -3.29 7.55 -45.90
CA LEU A 687 -3.07 8.99 -46.12
C LEU A 687 -3.49 9.85 -44.94
N VAL A 688 -4.58 9.47 -44.26
CA VAL A 688 -5.02 10.14 -43.03
C VAL A 688 -4.06 9.83 -41.88
N LEU A 689 -3.59 8.58 -41.75
CA LEU A 689 -2.60 8.21 -40.73
C LEU A 689 -1.23 8.88 -40.96
N SER A 690 -0.77 8.98 -42.21
CA SER A 690 0.49 9.66 -42.55
C SER A 690 0.37 11.18 -42.42
N GLY A 691 -0.76 11.77 -42.80
CA GLY A 691 -1.07 13.17 -42.56
C GLY A 691 -1.07 13.53 -41.07
N ILE A 692 -1.76 12.75 -40.23
CA ILE A 692 -1.77 13.01 -38.79
C ILE A 692 -0.39 12.75 -38.15
N TYR A 693 0.36 11.76 -38.65
CA TYR A 693 1.74 11.53 -38.22
C TYR A 693 2.65 12.73 -38.53
N LEU A 694 2.57 13.28 -39.75
CA LEU A 694 3.40 14.39 -40.21
C LEU A 694 3.02 15.74 -39.60
N PHE A 695 1.72 16.03 -39.48
CA PHE A 695 1.24 17.35 -39.02
C PHE A 695 1.11 17.47 -37.50
N SER A 696 1.04 16.36 -36.76
CA SER A 696 0.67 16.40 -35.34
C SER A 696 1.66 15.65 -34.45
N TYR A 697 2.11 14.46 -34.85
CA TYR A 697 3.05 13.65 -34.04
C TYR A 697 4.51 14.06 -34.23
N LYS A 698 4.97 14.26 -35.47
CA LYS A 698 6.36 14.65 -35.77
C LYS A 698 6.77 15.98 -35.10
N PRO A 699 6.00 17.09 -35.20
CA PRO A 699 6.37 18.36 -34.57
C PRO A 699 6.35 18.29 -33.04
N TYR A 700 5.46 17.50 -32.46
CA TYR A 700 5.38 17.29 -31.01
C TYR A 700 6.56 16.46 -30.49
N LYS A 701 6.89 15.36 -31.17
CA LYS A 701 8.07 14.54 -30.86
C LYS A 701 9.34 15.39 -30.97
N GLU A 702 9.45 16.21 -32.01
CA GLU A 702 10.54 17.17 -32.18
C GLU A 702 10.57 18.20 -31.06
N LYS A 703 9.43 18.73 -30.59
CA LYS A 703 9.37 19.65 -29.45
C LYS A 703 9.72 19.00 -28.11
N LEU A 704 9.28 17.76 -27.88
CA LEU A 704 9.63 16.99 -26.67
C LEU A 704 11.13 16.67 -26.64
N ILE A 705 11.68 16.22 -27.78
CA ILE A 705 13.11 15.95 -27.94
C ILE A 705 13.90 17.25 -27.80
N ALA A 706 13.51 18.34 -28.49
CA ALA A 706 14.18 19.63 -28.42
C ALA A 706 14.20 20.22 -26.99
N ASN A 707 13.17 19.96 -26.18
CA ASN A 707 13.14 20.41 -24.78
C ASN A 707 13.93 19.48 -23.82
N ALA A 708 13.97 18.17 -24.10
CA ALA A 708 14.64 17.19 -23.25
C ALA A 708 16.14 17.03 -23.56
N GLU A 709 16.53 17.18 -24.82
CA GLU A 709 17.89 16.91 -25.29
C GLU A 709 18.96 17.83 -24.70
N PRO A 710 18.73 19.15 -24.51
CA PRO A 710 19.68 20.00 -23.80
C PRO A 710 19.90 19.55 -22.35
N ARG A 711 18.81 19.25 -21.63
CA ARG A 711 18.83 18.76 -20.24
C ARG A 711 19.59 17.43 -20.13
N ILE A 712 19.39 16.53 -21.10
CA ILE A 712 20.09 15.24 -21.18
C ILE A 712 21.59 15.45 -21.42
N LYS A 713 21.99 16.28 -22.39
CA LYS A 713 23.40 16.56 -22.68
C LYS A 713 24.13 17.17 -21.48
N GLU A 714 23.46 18.04 -20.74
CA GLU A 714 23.99 18.59 -19.48
C GLU A 714 24.18 17.51 -18.40
N CYS A 715 23.20 16.62 -18.22
CA CYS A 715 23.31 15.52 -17.26
C CYS A 715 24.43 14.54 -17.65
N GLU A 716 24.57 14.21 -18.94
CA GLU A 716 25.65 13.37 -19.46
C GLU A 716 27.04 14.00 -19.19
N LYS A 717 27.15 15.33 -19.31
CA LYS A 717 28.36 16.07 -18.95
C LYS A 717 28.66 15.97 -17.45
N ILE A 718 27.68 16.21 -16.59
CA ILE A 718 27.83 16.10 -15.13
C ILE A 718 28.26 14.68 -14.74
N TYR A 719 27.64 13.66 -15.35
CA TYR A 719 28.00 12.27 -15.12
C TYR A 719 29.46 11.98 -15.52
N ALA A 720 29.89 12.46 -16.69
CA ALA A 720 31.27 12.31 -17.15
C ALA A 720 32.27 12.98 -16.18
N GLU A 721 31.97 14.21 -15.74
CA GLU A 721 32.78 14.92 -14.74
C GLU A 721 32.85 14.18 -13.41
N ARG A 722 31.74 13.58 -12.96
CA ARG A 722 31.70 12.83 -11.69
C ARG A 722 32.44 11.50 -11.78
N ILE A 723 32.36 10.77 -12.89
CA ILE A 723 33.21 9.60 -13.12
C ILE A 723 34.67 10.02 -13.12
N GLU A 724 35.01 11.10 -13.80
CA GLU A 724 36.38 11.62 -13.86
C GLU A 724 36.88 11.96 -12.44
N GLN A 725 36.08 12.67 -11.64
CA GLN A 725 36.42 12.99 -10.25
C GLN A 725 36.49 11.76 -9.34
N ASN A 726 35.58 10.79 -9.46
CA ASN A 726 35.60 9.59 -8.63
C ASN A 726 36.74 8.64 -9.01
N SER A 727 37.05 8.52 -10.30
CA SER A 727 38.23 7.78 -10.76
C SER A 727 39.52 8.46 -10.34
N GLN A 728 39.59 9.80 -10.40
CA GLN A 728 40.72 10.58 -9.87
C GLN A 728 40.85 10.47 -8.36
N ARG A 729 39.74 10.43 -7.60
CA ARG A 729 39.76 10.24 -6.13
C ARG A 729 40.23 8.86 -5.73
N VAL A 730 39.82 7.82 -6.46
CA VAL A 730 40.31 6.45 -6.24
C VAL A 730 41.78 6.37 -6.57
N VAL A 731 42.22 6.89 -7.73
CA VAL A 731 43.64 6.94 -8.10
C VAL A 731 44.47 7.73 -7.08
N ALA A 732 44.03 8.92 -6.66
CA ALA A 732 44.72 9.73 -5.66
C ALA A 732 44.76 9.06 -4.27
N SER A 733 43.71 8.31 -3.89
CA SER A 733 43.70 7.51 -2.66
C SER A 733 44.69 6.35 -2.74
N TYR A 734 44.81 5.71 -3.90
CA TYR A 734 45.79 4.64 -4.14
C TYR A 734 47.22 5.18 -4.20
N GLU A 735 47.46 6.32 -4.85
CA GLU A 735 48.76 6.99 -4.88
C GLU A 735 49.20 7.43 -3.48
N LYS A 736 48.26 7.97 -2.67
CA LYS A 736 48.51 8.33 -1.28
C LYS A 736 48.80 7.12 -0.39
N ALA A 737 48.10 6.00 -0.60
CA ALA A 737 48.35 4.75 0.10
C ALA A 737 49.70 4.13 -0.28
N ASN A 738 50.08 4.18 -1.56
CA ASN A 738 51.38 3.71 -2.04
C ASN A 738 52.55 4.58 -1.55
N LEU A 739 52.38 5.90 -1.49
CA LEU A 739 53.38 6.81 -0.89
C LEU A 739 53.62 6.47 0.58
N HIS A 740 52.56 6.24 1.36
CA HIS A 740 52.66 5.90 2.78
C HIS A 740 53.27 4.51 3.01
N LEU A 741 52.97 3.55 2.13
CA LEU A 741 53.56 2.21 2.19
C LEU A 741 55.05 2.24 1.85
N ASN A 742 55.45 3.05 0.87
CA ASN A 742 56.86 3.22 0.49
C ASN A 742 57.66 3.97 1.56
N GLU A 743 57.07 4.96 2.25
CA GLU A 743 57.68 5.59 3.43
C GLU A 743 57.91 4.57 4.56
N LEU A 744 56.94 3.69 4.82
CA LEU A 744 57.05 2.62 5.83
C LEU A 744 58.05 1.52 5.47
N ILE A 745 58.24 1.23 4.18
CA ILE A 745 59.23 0.25 3.70
C ILE A 745 60.66 0.83 3.79
N VAL A 746 60.84 2.13 3.53
CA VAL A 746 62.13 2.81 3.72
C VAL A 746 62.52 2.89 5.20
N GLU A 747 61.56 3.06 6.12
CA GLU A 747 61.81 2.97 7.57
C GLU A 747 62.10 1.55 8.07
N LYS A 748 61.52 0.50 7.45
CA LYS A 748 61.69 -0.91 7.87
C LYS A 748 62.77 -1.70 7.13
N GLY A 749 63.36 -1.16 6.06
CA GLY A 749 64.36 -1.81 5.22
C GLY A 749 65.79 -1.86 5.75
N MET A 750 66.06 -1.41 6.99
CA MET A 750 67.33 -1.62 7.68
C MET A 750 67.23 -2.82 8.64
N GLY A 751 67.32 -4.05 8.12
CA GLY A 751 67.59 -5.22 8.98
C GLY A 751 67.13 -6.58 8.47
N PHE A 752 68.13 -7.41 8.14
CA PHE A 752 68.18 -8.88 8.19
C PHE A 752 67.70 -9.75 7.01
N SER A 753 68.64 -10.59 6.57
CA SER A 753 68.56 -11.75 5.66
C SER A 753 68.26 -13.05 6.42
N VAL A 754 67.89 -14.14 5.71
CA VAL A 754 68.44 -15.53 5.83
C VAL A 754 67.73 -16.49 4.84
N GLU A 755 68.49 -17.50 4.40
CA GLU A 755 68.42 -18.44 3.26
C GLU A 755 67.41 -19.62 3.36
N GLU A 756 67.19 -20.24 2.18
CA GLU A 756 66.36 -21.41 1.83
C GLU A 756 67.00 -22.78 2.13
N GLN A 757 66.19 -23.87 2.24
CA GLN A 757 66.47 -25.19 1.63
C GLN A 757 65.25 -26.18 1.61
N PRO A 758 65.18 -27.20 0.70
CA PRO A 758 63.97 -27.97 0.30
C PRO A 758 64.04 -29.52 0.39
N ILE A 759 62.93 -30.31 0.34
CA ILE A 759 62.89 -31.77 -0.03
C ILE A 759 61.55 -32.24 -0.69
N MET A 760 61.67 -33.23 -1.61
CA MET A 760 60.77 -33.94 -2.55
C MET A 760 59.82 -35.08 -2.06
N ASP A 761 58.75 -35.29 -2.87
CA ASP A 761 58.02 -36.47 -3.46
C ASP A 761 57.68 -37.82 -2.77
N GLN A 762 56.39 -38.24 -2.93
CA GLN A 762 55.95 -39.58 -3.38
C GLN A 762 54.46 -39.62 -3.83
N GLU A 763 54.18 -40.25 -4.98
CA GLU A 763 52.84 -40.37 -5.65
C GLU A 763 52.09 -41.68 -5.29
N VAL A 764 50.75 -41.59 -5.12
CA VAL A 764 49.76 -42.67 -5.37
C VAL A 764 48.46 -42.02 -5.88
N GLU A 765 47.89 -42.54 -6.97
CA GLU A 765 46.79 -41.93 -7.75
C GLU A 765 45.42 -42.63 -7.51
N TYR A 766 44.37 -41.86 -7.18
CA TYR A 766 42.93 -42.14 -7.42
C TYR A 766 42.16 -40.79 -7.53
N PRO A 767 41.02 -40.71 -8.26
CA PRO A 767 40.61 -39.51 -8.98
C PRO A 767 39.99 -38.40 -8.12
N HIS A 768 40.45 -37.17 -8.38
CA HIS A 768 40.19 -35.94 -7.63
C HIS A 768 38.77 -35.38 -7.75
N THR A 769 38.17 -35.11 -6.59
CA THR A 769 37.33 -33.93 -6.40
C THR A 769 37.59 -33.40 -4.99
N GLN A 770 38.45 -32.39 -4.83
CA GLN A 770 38.43 -31.52 -3.64
C GLN A 770 39.30 -30.26 -3.78
N LEU A 771 38.79 -29.21 -3.13
CA LEU A 771 39.40 -27.99 -2.62
C LEU A 771 40.93 -27.81 -2.75
N LYS A 772 41.34 -26.59 -3.09
CA LYS A 772 42.61 -26.01 -2.62
C LYS A 772 42.40 -24.66 -1.94
N PHE A 773 42.61 -24.66 -0.63
CA PHE A 773 43.17 -23.53 0.12
C PHE A 773 44.57 -23.24 -0.42
N PHE A 774 44.94 -21.96 -0.51
CA PHE A 774 46.32 -21.53 -0.32
C PHE A 774 46.34 -20.14 0.33
N ALA A 775 46.89 -20.10 1.54
CA ALA A 775 47.59 -18.93 2.06
C ALA A 775 49.07 -19.31 2.11
N ALA A 776 49.93 -18.47 1.54
CA ALA A 776 51.35 -18.41 1.85
C ALA A 776 51.74 -16.93 1.97
N LEU A 777 52.32 -16.59 3.13
CA LEU A 777 52.90 -15.29 3.45
C LEU A 777 54.18 -15.04 2.63
N HIS A 778 54.48 -13.76 2.40
CA HIS A 778 55.67 -13.18 1.75
C HIS A 778 55.64 -13.00 0.22
N GLU A 779 54.76 -12.13 -0.27
CA GLU A 779 55.04 -11.31 -1.45
C GLU A 779 54.52 -9.89 -1.22
N PRO A 780 55.27 -8.82 -1.54
CA PRO A 780 54.68 -7.49 -1.66
C PRO A 780 53.65 -7.56 -2.80
N LEU A 781 52.40 -7.24 -2.49
CA LEU A 781 51.31 -7.11 -3.46
C LEU A 781 51.65 -5.99 -4.46
N SER A 782 52.48 -6.29 -5.46
CA SER A 782 52.58 -5.46 -6.65
C SER A 782 51.26 -5.66 -7.41
N VAL A 783 50.38 -4.67 -7.34
CA VAL A 783 49.24 -4.58 -8.24
C VAL A 783 49.82 -4.47 -9.65
N LYS A 784 49.77 -5.55 -10.43
CA LYS A 784 50.18 -5.51 -11.83
C LYS A 784 49.27 -4.52 -12.54
N ALA A 785 49.87 -3.60 -13.31
CA ALA A 785 49.19 -2.55 -14.07
C ALA A 785 48.05 -3.09 -14.98
N GLU A 786 48.03 -4.40 -15.24
CA GLU A 786 47.04 -5.13 -16.01
C GLU A 786 45.63 -5.16 -15.37
N ASP A 787 45.51 -5.19 -14.04
CA ASP A 787 44.18 -5.18 -13.36
C ASP A 787 43.54 -3.78 -13.34
N ILE A 788 44.37 -2.74 -13.25
CA ILE A 788 43.95 -1.34 -13.40
C ILE A 788 43.61 -1.08 -14.88
N HIS A 789 44.36 -1.64 -15.82
CA HIS A 789 44.06 -1.58 -17.25
C HIS A 789 42.77 -2.32 -17.61
N HIS A 790 42.43 -3.42 -16.95
CA HIS A 790 41.17 -4.14 -17.19
C HIS A 790 39.95 -3.27 -16.82
N HIS A 791 39.97 -2.66 -15.62
CA HIS A 791 38.92 -1.72 -15.22
C HIS A 791 38.91 -0.45 -16.09
N MET A 792 40.06 0.15 -16.40
CA MET A 792 40.15 1.32 -17.28
C MET A 792 39.77 1.02 -18.74
N SER A 793 39.93 -0.22 -19.23
CA SER A 793 39.50 -0.62 -20.58
C SER A 793 37.98 -0.66 -20.73
N GLN A 794 37.27 -1.05 -19.67
CA GLN A 794 35.80 -0.97 -19.62
C GLN A 794 35.33 0.49 -19.62
N PHE A 795 36.06 1.41 -18.96
CA PHE A 795 35.79 2.85 -18.98
C PHE A 795 36.13 3.52 -20.33
N LYS A 796 37.26 3.16 -20.97
CA LYS A 796 37.61 3.66 -22.31
C LYS A 796 36.68 3.11 -23.41
N GLY A 797 36.17 1.88 -23.26
CA GLY A 797 35.21 1.28 -24.19
C GLY A 797 33.88 2.04 -24.26
N VAL A 798 33.40 2.55 -23.12
CA VAL A 798 32.19 3.41 -23.06
C VAL A 798 32.46 4.78 -23.72
N LEU A 799 33.61 5.39 -23.47
CA LEU A 799 34.00 6.68 -24.08
C LEU A 799 34.22 6.56 -25.61
N ALA A 800 34.75 5.43 -26.07
CA ALA A 800 34.91 5.12 -27.49
C ALA A 800 33.55 4.90 -28.18
N GLN A 801 32.60 4.19 -27.54
CA GLN A 801 31.25 4.01 -28.09
C GLN A 801 30.46 5.32 -28.18
N ILE A 802 30.69 6.26 -27.25
CA ILE A 802 30.09 7.61 -27.29
C ILE A 802 30.66 8.43 -28.47
N LYS A 803 31.98 8.40 -28.68
CA LYS A 803 32.63 9.07 -29.83
C LYS A 803 32.24 8.46 -31.19
N THR A 804 32.09 7.13 -31.26
CA THR A 804 31.73 6.44 -32.53
C THR A 804 30.27 6.68 -32.92
N ARG A 805 29.38 6.96 -31.95
CA ARG A 805 27.98 7.34 -32.21
C ARG A 805 27.83 8.78 -32.69
N GLN A 806 28.66 9.71 -32.21
CA GLN A 806 28.66 11.10 -32.71
C GLN A 806 29.22 11.24 -34.13
N GLN A 807 30.13 10.36 -34.56
CA GLN A 807 30.69 10.40 -35.92
C GLN A 807 29.78 9.77 -37.00
N LYS A 808 28.82 8.91 -36.62
CA LYS A 808 27.90 8.25 -37.58
C LYS A 808 26.66 9.07 -37.95
N GLU A 809 26.37 10.18 -37.28
CA GLU A 809 25.25 11.08 -37.63
C GLU A 809 25.67 12.24 -38.57
N GLY A 810 26.94 12.30 -38.99
CA GLY A 810 27.48 13.41 -39.79
C GLY A 810 27.75 13.15 -41.27
N SER A 811 27.48 11.95 -41.81
CA SER A 811 27.68 11.72 -43.25
C SER A 811 26.89 10.52 -43.75
N VAL A 812 25.75 10.75 -44.41
CA VAL A 812 25.42 10.10 -45.69
C VAL A 812 24.40 11.00 -46.42
N ASP A 813 24.87 11.79 -47.39
CA ASP A 813 24.04 12.23 -48.52
C ASP A 813 23.74 10.98 -49.37
N ILE A 814 22.47 10.68 -49.62
CA ILE A 814 22.09 9.64 -50.59
C ILE A 814 21.26 10.28 -51.69
N ASP A 815 21.91 10.33 -52.84
CA ASP A 815 21.45 10.73 -54.16
C ASP A 815 20.31 9.83 -54.66
N TYR A 816 19.26 10.42 -55.23
CA TYR A 816 18.07 9.72 -55.73
C TYR A 816 18.09 9.67 -57.25
N GLU A 817 18.58 8.58 -57.85
CA GLU A 817 18.20 8.22 -59.22
C GLU A 817 17.81 6.75 -59.41
N ARG A 818 16.53 6.60 -59.78
CA ARG A 818 15.87 5.64 -60.68
C ARG A 818 16.52 4.26 -60.90
N SER A 819 15.72 3.22 -60.63
CA SER A 819 15.14 2.39 -61.70
C SER A 819 14.01 1.50 -61.19
N SER A 820 13.00 1.36 -62.05
CA SER A 820 11.71 0.68 -61.87
C SER A 820 11.82 -0.85 -62.10
N PRO A 821 10.74 -1.62 -61.84
CA PRO A 821 10.81 -3.01 -61.39
C PRO A 821 10.76 -4.03 -62.53
N ASN A 822 11.14 -5.27 -62.23
CA ASN A 822 10.61 -6.42 -62.96
C ASN A 822 10.27 -7.61 -62.05
N VAL A 823 9.09 -8.14 -62.33
CA VAL A 823 8.37 -9.26 -61.73
C VAL A 823 8.88 -10.59 -62.31
N LYS A 824 8.83 -11.65 -61.48
CA LYS A 824 8.68 -13.11 -61.75
C LYS A 824 9.54 -13.88 -60.73
N ASN A 825 9.08 -14.86 -59.96
CA ASN A 825 7.84 -15.65 -59.88
C ASN A 825 7.46 -15.84 -58.41
#